data_AF-A0A5B7BRY7-F1
#
_entry.id   AF-A0A5B7BRY7-F1
#
_cell.length_a   1.000
_cell.length_b   1.000
_cell.length_c   1.000
_cell.angle_alpha   90.00
_cell.angle_beta   90.00
_cell.angle_gamma   90.00
#
_symmetry.space_group_name_H-M   'P 1'
#
loop_
_entity.id
_entity.type
_entity.pdbx_description
1 polymer ?
#
loop_
_entity_poly.entity_id
_entity_poly.type
_entity_poly.pdbx_seq_one_letter_code
_entity_poly.pdbx_strand_id
1 'polypeptide(L)'
;MAPRLDFSDWWAKGIRKGTPVVVTMENPNYSVVEIDGPDAAFQPVEKGRGKNAKQVTWVLLLKANRAVGCVAWLANILWGLLGAIKKRLIFRQGVAMEGGKLGKSKLLFKIIRAFLATSLAILAFEAVAYLEGWHYLRNPNLYIPRTFDFQGLLHMVYFAWLEFRADYIAPTIQSLSRFCVVLFLIQSVDRMVLCLGFLWIKYKKIKPRIDGDPLKSEDVEGSNCRYPMVLVQIPMCNEREVYELSISAACQLDWPKHRLLIQVLDDSDDQTIQWLIKSEISKWSQRGINIIYRHRLVRTGYKAGNLKSAMSCDYVKDYEFVAIFDADFQPSPDFLKQTLPHFKDNPELGLVQARWAFVNKDENLLTRLQNINLCFHFEVEQQVNGVFLNFFGFNGTAGVWRIKALEESGGWLERTTVEDMDIAVRAHLNGWKFIFLNDVKVLCEVPESYEAYRKQQHRWHSGPMLLFRLCLPDIISSKISIWKKANLILLFFLLRKLILPFYSFTLFCIILPLTMFVPEAELPMWVICYVPVFMSFLSILPAPKSFPFIAPYLLFENTMSVTKFNAMVSGLFQLGSSYEWVVTKKAGRASESDLLAAADIEEKAMNQGQISRGASESELLELNRLKEQKQSTQKPVKKINKIYRKELALAFLLLTASVRSLLSAHGVHFYFLLFQGVTFLLVGLDLIGEQVS
;
A
#
# COMPACT_ATOMS: atom_id res chain seq x y z
N MET A 1 52.73 6.23 -7.94
CA MET A 1 52.91 4.87 -7.39
C MET A 1 51.72 4.56 -6.50
N ALA A 2 50.81 3.71 -6.99
CA ALA A 2 49.70 3.07 -6.28
C ALA A 2 49.27 1.87 -7.17
N PRO A 3 48.95 0.69 -6.61
CA PRO A 3 48.86 -0.55 -7.39
C PRO A 3 47.52 -0.67 -8.13
N ARG A 4 47.57 -1.17 -9.37
CA ARG A 4 46.39 -1.63 -10.13
C ARG A 4 46.19 -3.13 -9.84
N LEU A 5 45.03 -3.49 -9.30
CA LEU A 5 44.57 -4.88 -9.18
C LEU A 5 43.82 -5.25 -10.46
N ASP A 6 44.38 -6.18 -11.22
CA ASP A 6 43.83 -6.78 -12.43
C ASP A 6 42.99 -8.01 -12.05
N PHE A 7 41.73 -8.06 -12.48
CA PHE A 7 40.75 -9.10 -12.12
C PHE A 7 40.51 -10.11 -13.26
N SER A 8 41.43 -10.22 -14.22
CA SER A 8 41.25 -11.06 -15.41
C SER A 8 41.46 -12.57 -15.21
N ASP A 9 42.06 -13.02 -14.10
CA ASP A 9 42.47 -14.42 -13.94
C ASP A 9 41.50 -15.34 -13.16
N TRP A 10 40.34 -14.87 -12.72
CA TRP A 10 39.45 -15.70 -11.88
C TRP A 10 38.35 -16.47 -12.63
N TRP A 11 38.24 -16.31 -13.96
CA TRP A 11 37.14 -16.87 -14.75
C TRP A 11 37.52 -18.05 -15.67
N ALA A 12 38.60 -18.78 -15.34
CA ALA A 12 39.01 -19.95 -16.10
C ALA A 12 39.34 -21.14 -15.19
N LYS A 13 38.31 -21.83 -14.68
CA LYS A 13 38.31 -23.29 -14.42
C LYS A 13 36.96 -23.73 -13.85
N GLY A 14 36.22 -24.52 -14.64
CA GLY A 14 34.97 -25.16 -14.17
C GLY A 14 34.02 -25.57 -15.28
N ILE A 15 34.48 -26.36 -16.25
CA ILE A 15 33.63 -26.96 -17.29
C ILE A 15 32.78 -28.07 -16.64
N ARG A 16 31.48 -27.84 -16.42
CA ARG A 16 30.49 -28.91 -16.22
C ARG A 16 29.75 -29.15 -17.54
N LYS A 17 29.80 -30.40 -18.00
CA LYS A 17 29.11 -30.95 -19.18
C LYS A 17 27.59 -30.75 -19.03
N GLY A 18 26.98 -30.01 -19.96
CA GLY A 18 25.54 -30.00 -20.18
C GLY A 18 25.23 -30.63 -21.54
N THR A 19 24.37 -31.65 -21.54
CA THR A 19 23.88 -32.36 -22.73
C THR A 19 23.08 -31.39 -23.61
N PRO A 20 23.27 -31.35 -24.94
CA PRO A 20 22.46 -30.49 -25.80
C PRO A 20 21.06 -31.10 -25.98
N VAL A 21 20.03 -30.38 -25.55
CA VAL A 21 18.64 -30.66 -25.92
C VAL A 21 18.45 -30.15 -27.35
N VAL A 22 18.27 -31.08 -28.28
CA VAL A 22 17.89 -30.76 -29.67
C VAL A 22 16.39 -30.45 -29.66
N VAL A 23 16.05 -29.18 -29.90
CA VAL A 23 14.67 -28.77 -30.19
C VAL A 23 14.54 -28.77 -31.72
N THR A 24 13.88 -29.79 -32.26
CA THR A 24 13.42 -29.79 -33.65
C THR A 24 12.31 -28.75 -33.78
N MET A 25 12.57 -27.67 -34.51
CA MET A 25 11.51 -26.79 -35.01
C MET A 25 11.11 -27.27 -36.41
N GLU A 26 9.83 -27.62 -36.59
CA GLU A 26 9.23 -27.74 -37.91
C GLU A 26 9.20 -26.35 -38.56
N ASN A 27 9.80 -26.24 -39.75
CA ASN A 27 9.90 -25.00 -40.50
C ASN A 27 9.03 -25.14 -41.76
N PRO A 28 8.15 -24.18 -42.10
CA PRO A 28 7.45 -24.19 -43.38
C PRO A 28 8.27 -23.45 -44.45
N ASN A 29 8.48 -24.13 -45.58
CA ASN A 29 8.77 -23.63 -46.92
C ASN A 29 9.69 -22.40 -47.09
N TYR A 30 10.98 -22.67 -47.36
CA TYR A 30 11.74 -21.87 -48.32
C TYR A 30 12.61 -22.77 -49.20
N SER A 31 12.51 -22.56 -50.52
CA SER A 31 13.22 -23.29 -51.58
C SER A 31 14.73 -22.99 -51.57
N VAL A 32 15.55 -24.02 -51.44
CA VAL A 32 17.00 -23.92 -51.62
C VAL A 32 17.32 -24.23 -53.09
N VAL A 33 17.97 -23.28 -53.76
CA VAL A 33 18.61 -23.50 -55.06
C VAL A 33 19.96 -24.17 -54.79
N GLU A 34 20.11 -25.42 -55.22
CA GLU A 34 21.39 -26.12 -55.26
C GLU A 34 22.23 -25.57 -56.43
N ILE A 35 23.49 -25.25 -56.16
CA ILE A 35 24.51 -25.01 -57.17
C ILE A 35 25.58 -26.08 -56.95
N ASP A 36 25.65 -27.03 -57.88
CA ASP A 36 26.70 -28.04 -58.01
C ASP A 36 28.08 -27.37 -58.17
N GLY A 37 29.07 -27.87 -57.44
CA GLY A 37 30.48 -27.60 -57.69
C GLY A 37 31.14 -28.78 -58.41
N PRO A 38 32.31 -28.58 -59.03
CA PRO A 38 33.24 -29.67 -59.30
C PRO A 38 34.51 -29.58 -58.45
N ASP A 39 34.99 -30.78 -58.12
CA ASP A 39 36.13 -31.15 -57.28
C ASP A 39 37.49 -30.54 -57.68
N ALA A 40 38.34 -30.26 -56.68
CA ALA A 40 39.78 -30.57 -56.73
C ALA A 40 40.51 -30.36 -55.37
N ALA A 41 41.07 -31.47 -54.87
CA ALA A 41 42.40 -31.65 -54.25
C ALA A 41 42.82 -30.86 -52.97
N PHE A 42 43.26 -31.65 -51.99
CA PHE A 42 43.86 -31.28 -50.71
C PHE A 42 45.23 -30.56 -50.82
N GLN A 43 45.45 -29.50 -50.02
CA GLN A 43 46.70 -29.22 -49.30
C GLN A 43 46.42 -28.50 -47.96
N PRO A 44 47.18 -28.76 -46.87
CA PRO A 44 46.94 -28.17 -45.56
C PRO A 44 47.68 -26.83 -45.41
N VAL A 45 46.94 -25.74 -45.18
CA VAL A 45 47.52 -24.42 -44.84
C VAL A 45 47.01 -23.95 -43.48
N GLU A 46 47.93 -23.34 -42.75
CA GLU A 46 47.95 -22.96 -41.35
C GLU A 46 46.65 -22.36 -40.76
N LYS A 47 46.32 -22.77 -39.53
CA LYS A 47 45.21 -22.24 -38.72
C LYS A 47 45.46 -20.78 -38.31
N GLY A 48 45.12 -19.85 -39.18
CA GLY A 48 44.73 -18.50 -38.78
C GLY A 48 43.35 -18.52 -38.12
N ARG A 49 43.26 -18.13 -36.84
CA ARG A 49 41.99 -17.89 -36.13
C ARG A 49 41.28 -16.65 -36.70
N GLY A 50 40.74 -16.77 -37.91
CA GLY A 50 39.77 -15.81 -38.45
C GLY A 50 38.41 -16.06 -37.79
N LYS A 51 37.98 -15.18 -36.89
CA LYS A 51 36.60 -15.19 -36.39
C LYS A 51 35.68 -14.98 -37.58
N ASN A 52 34.83 -15.96 -37.85
CA ASN A 52 33.95 -16.02 -39.01
C ASN A 52 32.99 -14.80 -38.97
N ALA A 53 33.20 -13.82 -39.86
CA ALA A 53 32.45 -12.57 -39.87
C ALA A 53 30.93 -12.81 -39.88
N LYS A 54 30.48 -13.89 -40.53
CA LYS A 54 29.07 -14.31 -40.60
C LYS A 54 28.45 -14.62 -39.23
N GLN A 55 29.20 -15.13 -38.25
CA GLN A 55 28.68 -15.39 -36.89
C GLN A 55 28.49 -14.09 -36.09
N VAL A 56 29.37 -13.10 -36.29
CA VAL A 56 29.24 -11.79 -35.64
C VAL A 56 28.05 -11.01 -36.24
N THR A 57 27.87 -11.08 -37.56
CA THR A 57 26.71 -10.51 -38.24
C THR A 57 25.40 -11.14 -37.76
N TRP A 58 25.37 -12.46 -37.56
CA TRP A 58 24.19 -13.17 -37.05
C TRP A 58 23.84 -12.80 -35.60
N VAL A 59 24.84 -12.66 -34.73
CA VAL A 59 24.62 -12.22 -33.34
C VAL A 59 24.15 -10.76 -33.28
N LEU A 60 24.68 -9.90 -34.14
CA LEU A 60 24.22 -8.52 -34.29
C LEU A 60 22.79 -8.44 -34.84
N LEU A 61 22.45 -9.27 -35.82
CA LEU A 61 21.09 -9.40 -36.37
C LEU A 61 20.09 -9.91 -35.32
N LEU A 62 20.47 -10.91 -34.52
CA LEU A 62 19.64 -11.38 -33.41
C LEU A 62 19.43 -10.32 -32.33
N LYS A 63 20.47 -9.56 -31.97
CA LYS A 63 20.35 -8.43 -31.03
C LYS A 63 19.49 -7.30 -31.60
N ALA A 64 19.63 -7.00 -32.89
CA ALA A 64 18.80 -6.01 -33.59
C ALA A 64 17.35 -6.47 -33.66
N ASN A 65 17.08 -7.74 -33.98
CA ASN A 65 15.72 -8.27 -34.05
C ASN A 65 15.05 -8.32 -32.66
N ARG A 66 15.84 -8.60 -31.60
CA ARG A 66 15.37 -8.50 -30.20
C ARG A 66 15.10 -7.05 -29.78
N ALA A 67 15.91 -6.10 -30.24
CA ALA A 67 15.67 -4.66 -30.02
C ALA A 67 14.44 -4.16 -30.79
N VAL A 68 14.25 -4.58 -32.04
CA VAL A 68 13.05 -4.29 -32.84
C VAL A 68 11.81 -4.90 -32.20
N GLY A 69 11.89 -6.13 -31.67
CA GLY A 69 10.83 -6.75 -30.88
C GLY A 69 10.48 -5.96 -29.61
N CYS A 70 11.48 -5.44 -28.88
CA CYS A 70 11.27 -4.56 -27.73
C CYS A 70 10.64 -3.21 -28.14
N VAL A 71 11.07 -2.62 -29.26
CA VAL A 71 10.50 -1.35 -29.77
C VAL A 71 9.07 -1.54 -30.26
N ALA A 72 8.77 -2.64 -30.96
CA ALA A 72 7.42 -2.98 -31.39
C ALA A 72 6.49 -3.28 -30.20
N TRP A 73 7.01 -3.93 -29.16
CA TRP A 73 6.28 -4.14 -27.90
C TRP A 73 5.98 -2.83 -27.17
N LEU A 74 6.96 -1.92 -27.08
CA LEU A 74 6.77 -0.57 -26.53
C LEU A 74 5.78 0.25 -27.36
N ALA A 75 5.83 0.16 -28.70
CA ALA A 75 4.89 0.83 -29.59
C ALA A 75 3.47 0.29 -29.43
N ASN A 76 3.28 -1.02 -29.27
CA ASN A 76 1.97 -1.63 -28.98
C ASN A 76 1.43 -1.21 -27.61
N ILE A 77 2.28 -1.13 -26.58
CA ILE A 77 1.88 -0.60 -25.27
C ILE A 77 1.47 0.87 -25.39
N LEU A 78 2.27 1.68 -26.09
CA LEU A 78 1.98 3.09 -26.31
C LEU A 78 0.67 3.28 -27.10
N TRP A 79 0.44 2.46 -28.12
CA TRP A 79 -0.78 2.49 -28.94
C TRP A 79 -2.01 2.00 -28.17
N GLY A 80 -1.85 0.96 -27.33
CA GLY A 80 -2.88 0.50 -26.40
C GLY A 80 -3.23 1.56 -25.36
N LEU A 81 -2.22 2.26 -24.83
CA LEU A 81 -2.37 3.35 -23.87
C LEU A 81 -3.04 4.57 -24.52
N LEU A 82 -2.64 4.96 -25.73
CA LEU A 82 -3.30 6.00 -26.53
C LEU A 82 -4.74 5.61 -26.91
N GLY A 83 -4.99 4.34 -27.23
CA GLY A 83 -6.31 3.79 -27.49
C GLY A 83 -7.23 3.83 -26.26
N ALA A 84 -6.69 3.50 -25.08
CA ALA A 84 -7.39 3.62 -23.80
C ALA A 84 -7.69 5.09 -23.45
N ILE A 85 -6.72 5.99 -23.67
CA ILE A 85 -6.89 7.44 -23.51
C ILE A 85 -8.00 7.96 -24.43
N LYS A 86 -7.97 7.60 -25.72
CA LYS A 86 -8.96 8.03 -26.71
C LYS A 86 -10.35 7.52 -26.36
N LYS A 87 -10.50 6.24 -26.01
CA LYS A 87 -11.78 5.66 -25.55
C LYS A 87 -12.32 6.39 -24.31
N ARG A 88 -11.47 6.76 -23.36
CA ARG A 88 -11.87 7.45 -22.11
C ARG A 88 -12.19 8.93 -22.30
N LEU A 89 -11.48 9.63 -23.19
CA LEU A 89 -11.80 11.02 -23.55
C LEU A 89 -13.11 11.13 -24.33
N ILE A 90 -13.45 10.14 -25.16
CA ILE A 90 -14.72 10.10 -25.91
C ILE A 90 -15.91 9.78 -24.97
N PHE A 91 -15.73 8.88 -24.00
CA PHE A 91 -16.78 8.55 -23.02
C PHE A 91 -17.14 9.72 -22.07
N ARG A 92 -16.29 10.77 -22.02
CA ARG A 92 -16.52 12.03 -21.30
C ARG A 92 -17.70 12.84 -21.86
N GLN A 93 -18.05 12.68 -23.13
CA GLN A 93 -19.07 13.51 -23.78
C GLN A 93 -20.51 13.15 -23.41
N GLY A 94 -20.73 12.03 -22.68
CA GLY A 94 -22.06 11.56 -22.30
C GLY A 94 -22.54 11.87 -20.88
N VAL A 95 -21.69 12.38 -19.97
CA VAL A 95 -22.09 12.58 -18.56
C VAL A 95 -21.51 13.87 -17.99
N ALA A 96 -22.38 14.86 -17.78
CA ALA A 96 -22.09 16.04 -16.99
C ALA A 96 -21.86 15.63 -15.52
N MET A 97 -20.74 16.05 -14.93
CA MET A 97 -20.33 15.64 -13.60
C MET A 97 -20.77 16.69 -12.57
N GLU A 98 -21.60 16.28 -11.60
CA GLU A 98 -22.00 17.09 -10.44
C GLU A 98 -20.78 17.56 -9.63
N GLY A 99 -20.75 18.86 -9.35
CA GLY A 99 -19.68 19.53 -8.65
C GLY A 99 -19.78 19.38 -7.13
N GLY A 100 -18.95 18.52 -6.55
CA GLY A 100 -18.75 18.45 -5.10
C GLY A 100 -18.02 19.67 -4.54
N LYS A 101 -18.61 20.31 -3.52
CA LYS A 101 -18.03 21.43 -2.73
C LYS A 101 -16.76 20.98 -1.99
N LEU A 102 -15.58 21.53 -2.30
CA LEU A 102 -14.38 21.42 -1.44
C LEU A 102 -13.37 22.56 -1.70
N GLY A 103 -13.44 23.62 -0.90
CA GLY A 103 -12.86 24.95 -1.21
C GLY A 103 -11.33 25.10 -1.19
N LYS A 104 -10.55 24.18 -0.59
CA LYS A 104 -9.09 24.37 -0.42
C LYS A 104 -8.19 23.33 -1.09
N SER A 105 -8.74 22.18 -1.50
CA SER A 105 -8.08 21.17 -2.37
C SER A 105 -7.66 21.76 -3.75
N LYS A 106 -8.22 22.91 -4.12
CA LYS A 106 -7.85 23.69 -5.32
C LYS A 106 -6.46 24.31 -5.22
N LEU A 107 -5.92 24.64 -4.04
CA LEU A 107 -4.66 25.37 -3.94
C LEU A 107 -3.47 24.54 -4.44
N LEU A 108 -3.31 23.32 -3.91
CA LEU A 108 -2.25 22.41 -4.36
C LEU A 108 -2.36 22.13 -5.86
N PHE A 109 -3.57 21.90 -6.36
CA PHE A 109 -3.80 21.69 -7.79
C PHE A 109 -3.47 22.94 -8.63
N LYS A 110 -3.81 24.15 -8.16
CA LYS A 110 -3.43 25.41 -8.80
C LYS A 110 -1.91 25.58 -8.84
N ILE A 111 -1.21 25.28 -7.74
CA ILE A 111 0.25 25.34 -7.65
C ILE A 111 0.89 24.37 -8.66
N ILE A 112 0.46 23.11 -8.67
CA ILE A 112 0.96 22.11 -9.62
C ILE A 112 0.70 22.55 -11.08
N ARG A 113 -0.49 23.09 -11.36
CA ARG A 113 -0.85 23.56 -12.70
C ARG A 113 -0.03 24.79 -13.12
N ALA A 114 0.18 25.74 -12.21
CA ALA A 114 1.05 26.88 -12.45
C ALA A 114 2.49 26.42 -12.73
N PHE A 115 3.01 25.50 -11.91
CA PHE A 115 4.34 24.95 -12.09
C PHE A 115 4.48 24.21 -13.43
N LEU A 116 3.48 23.41 -13.83
CA LEU A 116 3.43 22.77 -15.15
C LEU A 116 3.45 23.80 -16.28
N ALA A 117 2.63 24.85 -16.20
CA ALA A 117 2.58 25.89 -17.22
C ALA A 117 3.93 26.62 -17.36
N THR A 118 4.55 26.98 -16.23
CA THR A 118 5.88 27.59 -16.20
C THR A 118 6.94 26.63 -16.76
N SER A 119 6.90 25.35 -16.40
CA SER A 119 7.83 24.33 -16.90
C SER A 119 7.73 24.13 -18.41
N LEU A 120 6.52 24.15 -18.97
CA LEU A 120 6.29 24.07 -20.42
C LEU A 120 6.82 25.32 -21.13
N ALA A 121 6.61 26.51 -20.55
CA ALA A 121 7.13 27.75 -21.11
C ALA A 121 8.67 27.78 -21.11
N ILE A 122 9.30 27.36 -20.01
CA ILE A 122 10.76 27.25 -19.91
C ILE A 122 11.29 26.20 -20.90
N LEU A 123 10.66 25.03 -20.99
CA LEU A 123 11.06 24.00 -21.96
C LEU A 123 10.99 24.50 -23.40
N ALA A 124 9.92 25.22 -23.77
CA ALA A 124 9.78 25.79 -25.10
C ALA A 124 10.89 26.81 -25.39
N PHE A 125 11.18 27.69 -24.42
CA PHE A 125 12.26 28.68 -24.51
C PHE A 125 13.64 28.02 -24.66
N GLU A 126 13.94 26.99 -23.86
CA GLU A 126 15.20 26.25 -23.94
C GLU A 126 15.31 25.40 -25.21
N ALA A 127 14.20 24.86 -25.73
CA ALA A 127 14.19 24.15 -27.01
C ALA A 127 14.53 25.09 -28.18
N VAL A 128 13.99 26.32 -28.18
CA VAL A 128 14.36 27.35 -29.15
C VAL A 128 15.84 27.70 -29.01
N ALA A 129 16.34 27.94 -27.79
CA ALA A 129 17.75 28.22 -27.55
C ALA A 129 18.68 27.06 -27.99
N TYR A 130 18.23 25.81 -27.83
CA TYR A 130 18.96 24.63 -28.29
C TYR A 130 19.02 24.55 -29.82
N LEU A 131 17.90 24.81 -30.51
CA LEU A 131 17.84 24.85 -31.98
C LEU A 131 18.70 25.98 -32.56
N GLU A 132 18.76 27.12 -31.88
CA GLU A 132 19.62 28.26 -32.23
C GLU A 132 21.10 28.07 -31.80
N GLY A 133 21.44 26.96 -31.17
CA GLY A 133 22.82 26.62 -30.79
C GLY A 133 23.38 27.36 -29.58
N TRP A 134 22.57 28.11 -28.83
CA TRP A 134 23.00 28.93 -27.68
C TRP A 134 23.54 28.08 -26.49
N HIS A 135 23.34 26.76 -26.53
CA HIS A 135 23.83 25.79 -25.55
C HIS A 135 25.37 25.62 -25.54
N TYR A 136 26.07 25.89 -26.65
CA TYR A 136 27.51 25.61 -26.80
C TYR A 136 28.45 26.67 -26.19
N LEU A 137 27.91 27.67 -25.49
CA LEU A 137 28.64 28.86 -25.02
C LEU A 137 29.44 28.70 -23.72
N ARG A 138 29.72 27.46 -23.27
CA ARG A 138 30.73 27.19 -22.24
C ARG A 138 32.17 27.29 -22.77
N ASN A 139 32.40 28.17 -23.75
CA ASN A 139 33.70 28.53 -24.29
C ASN A 139 34.02 29.96 -23.83
N PRO A 140 35.13 30.22 -23.11
CA PRO A 140 35.41 31.51 -22.45
C PRO A 140 35.68 32.67 -23.43
N ASN A 141 35.79 32.40 -24.72
CA ASN A 141 35.90 33.40 -25.77
C ASN A 141 34.73 33.19 -26.73
N LEU A 142 33.68 34.02 -26.69
CA LEU A 142 32.91 34.46 -27.87
C LEU A 142 31.67 35.31 -27.50
N TYR A 143 31.72 36.56 -27.97
CA TYR A 143 30.63 37.43 -28.45
C TYR A 143 29.36 37.63 -27.61
N ILE A 144 29.35 38.71 -26.82
CA ILE A 144 28.12 39.47 -26.52
C ILE A 144 27.74 40.21 -27.81
N PRO A 145 26.59 39.95 -28.45
CA PRO A 145 26.16 40.72 -29.61
C PRO A 145 25.98 42.18 -29.20
N ARG A 146 26.82 43.08 -29.72
CA ARG A 146 26.73 44.54 -29.47
C ARG A 146 25.68 45.23 -30.36
N THR A 147 24.90 44.50 -31.15
CA THR A 147 23.88 45.07 -32.05
C THR A 147 22.48 44.98 -31.43
N PHE A 148 21.71 46.06 -31.54
CA PHE A 148 20.31 46.18 -31.09
C PHE A 148 19.33 45.45 -32.03
N ASP A 149 19.64 44.21 -32.42
CA ASP A 149 18.74 43.37 -33.21
C ASP A 149 17.88 42.50 -32.29
N PHE A 150 16.68 42.12 -32.74
CA PHE A 150 15.72 41.31 -31.95
C PHE A 150 16.34 40.01 -31.41
N GLN A 151 17.24 39.37 -32.17
CA GLN A 151 17.96 38.17 -31.76
C GLN A 151 18.99 38.47 -30.64
N GLY A 152 19.64 39.63 -30.66
CA GLY A 152 20.54 40.08 -29.60
C GLY A 152 19.82 40.39 -28.29
N LEU A 153 18.61 40.99 -28.37
CA LEU A 153 17.76 41.20 -27.19
C LEU A 153 17.33 39.87 -26.55
N LEU A 154 16.88 38.90 -27.35
CA LEU A 154 16.53 37.56 -26.85
C LEU A 154 17.73 36.84 -26.21
N HIS A 155 18.92 37.01 -26.78
CA HIS A 155 20.16 36.47 -26.22
C HIS A 155 20.51 37.10 -24.87
N MET A 156 20.38 38.43 -24.74
CA MET A 156 20.57 39.13 -23.45
C MET A 156 19.56 38.69 -22.39
N VAL A 157 18.29 38.50 -22.77
CA VAL A 157 17.25 37.97 -21.88
C VAL A 157 17.58 36.55 -21.43
N TYR A 158 18.11 35.71 -22.33
CA TYR A 158 18.56 34.35 -22.00
C TYR A 158 19.71 34.36 -20.97
N PHE A 159 20.73 35.19 -21.16
CA PHE A 159 21.83 35.32 -20.20
C PHE A 159 21.36 35.87 -18.85
N ALA A 160 20.55 36.92 -18.84
CA ALA A 160 19.99 37.47 -17.59
C ALA A 160 19.14 36.43 -16.85
N TRP A 161 18.41 35.58 -17.58
CA TRP A 161 17.69 34.44 -17.00
C TRP A 161 18.63 33.40 -16.38
N LEU A 162 19.74 33.04 -17.05
CA LEU A 162 20.73 32.09 -16.51
C LEU A 162 21.36 32.63 -15.22
N GLU A 163 21.77 33.89 -15.20
CA GLU A 163 22.35 34.55 -14.03
C GLU A 163 21.35 34.62 -12.87
N PHE A 164 20.12 35.10 -13.13
CA PHE A 164 19.05 35.13 -12.12
C PHE A 164 18.74 33.74 -11.56
N ARG A 165 18.68 32.73 -12.43
CA ARG A 165 18.43 31.33 -12.03
C ARG A 165 19.55 30.80 -11.14
N ALA A 166 20.81 31.06 -11.49
CA ALA A 166 21.98 30.60 -10.74
C ALA A 166 22.12 31.30 -9.38
N ASP A 167 21.87 32.60 -9.32
CA ASP A 167 22.13 33.41 -8.11
C ASP A 167 20.98 33.40 -7.11
N TYR A 168 19.72 33.34 -7.58
CA TYR A 168 18.55 33.48 -6.71
C TYR A 168 17.73 32.20 -6.59
N ILE A 169 17.52 31.46 -7.69
CA ILE A 169 16.66 30.27 -7.67
C ILE A 169 17.43 29.05 -7.15
N ALA A 170 18.60 28.75 -7.73
CA ALA A 170 19.36 27.54 -7.43
C ALA A 170 19.73 27.37 -5.95
N PRO A 171 20.20 28.41 -5.21
CA PRO A 171 20.59 28.25 -3.80
C PRO A 171 19.39 27.87 -2.91
N THR A 172 18.21 28.39 -3.22
CA THR A 172 16.99 28.08 -2.46
C THR A 172 16.54 26.63 -2.68
N ILE A 173 16.55 26.17 -3.94
CA ILE A 173 16.25 24.77 -4.29
C ILE A 173 17.29 23.83 -3.67
N GLN A 174 18.57 24.19 -3.73
CA GLN A 174 19.65 23.40 -3.17
C GLN A 174 19.55 23.28 -1.63
N SER A 175 19.21 24.37 -0.94
CA SER A 175 18.99 24.37 0.51
C SER A 175 17.82 23.46 0.90
N LEU A 176 16.68 23.60 0.21
CA LEU A 176 15.51 22.75 0.42
C LEU A 176 15.81 21.28 0.11
N SER A 177 16.56 21.02 -0.95
CA SER A 177 17.04 19.69 -1.33
C SER A 177 17.88 19.06 -0.23
N ARG A 178 18.90 19.76 0.28
CA ARG A 178 19.73 19.28 1.40
C ARG A 178 18.90 18.96 2.64
N PHE A 179 17.94 19.82 2.99
CA PHE A 179 17.02 19.57 4.10
C PHE A 179 16.19 18.29 3.89
N CYS A 180 15.56 18.13 2.73
CA CYS A 180 14.77 16.93 2.41
C CYS A 180 15.65 15.66 2.35
N VAL A 181 16.89 15.75 1.87
CA VAL A 181 17.84 14.64 1.84
C VAL A 181 18.20 14.18 3.26
N VAL A 182 18.44 15.11 4.20
CA VAL A 182 18.69 14.76 5.60
C VAL A 182 17.49 14.02 6.20
N LEU A 183 16.27 14.53 5.98
CA LEU A 183 15.05 13.86 6.45
C LEU A 183 14.87 12.47 5.83
N PHE A 184 15.16 12.33 4.54
CA PHE A 184 15.11 11.06 3.83
C PHE A 184 16.12 10.04 4.40
N LEU A 185 17.34 10.49 4.72
CA LEU A 185 18.36 9.66 5.34
C LEU A 185 17.96 9.22 6.76
N ILE A 186 17.40 10.12 7.58
CA ILE A 186 16.90 9.77 8.92
C ILE A 186 15.80 8.70 8.81
N GLN A 187 14.85 8.86 7.89
CA GLN A 187 13.81 7.86 7.66
C GLN A 187 14.37 6.52 7.16
N SER A 188 15.40 6.58 6.32
CA SER A 188 16.11 5.41 5.79
C SER A 188 16.78 4.62 6.91
N VAL A 189 17.41 5.32 7.86
CA VAL A 189 18.02 4.71 9.05
C VAL A 189 16.96 4.04 9.94
N ASP A 190 15.83 4.69 10.25
CA ASP A 190 14.73 4.08 11.01
C ASP A 190 14.25 2.77 10.36
N ARG A 191 14.04 2.77 9.03
CA ARG A 191 13.66 1.56 8.30
C ARG A 191 14.72 0.46 8.36
N MET A 192 16.01 0.82 8.24
CA MET A 192 17.10 -0.14 8.38
C MET A 192 17.14 -0.75 9.79
N VAL A 193 17.00 0.06 10.83
CA VAL A 193 16.95 -0.40 12.23
C VAL A 193 15.79 -1.37 12.44
N LEU A 194 14.60 -1.07 11.91
CA LEU A 194 13.46 -1.98 11.95
C LEU A 194 13.76 -3.31 11.22
N CYS A 195 14.37 -3.26 10.03
CA CYS A 195 14.74 -4.48 9.30
C CYS A 195 15.78 -5.31 10.07
N LEU A 196 16.77 -4.67 10.68
CA LEU A 196 17.76 -5.35 11.53
C LEU A 196 17.10 -6.00 12.74
N GLY A 197 16.18 -5.30 13.40
CA GLY A 197 15.37 -5.84 14.49
C GLY A 197 14.54 -7.06 14.05
N PHE A 198 13.91 -7.00 12.89
CA PHE A 198 13.17 -8.12 12.30
C PHE A 198 14.08 -9.33 12.00
N LEU A 199 15.23 -9.10 11.36
CA LEU A 199 16.21 -10.15 11.09
C LEU A 199 16.73 -10.77 12.38
N TRP A 200 16.96 -9.96 13.43
CA TRP A 200 17.37 -10.42 14.74
C TRP A 200 16.30 -11.29 15.41
N ILE A 201 15.04 -10.85 15.39
CA ILE A 201 13.89 -11.62 15.91
C ILE A 201 13.81 -12.98 15.20
N LYS A 202 13.95 -12.99 13.87
CA LYS A 202 13.93 -14.22 13.06
C LYS A 202 15.12 -15.12 13.36
N TYR A 203 16.33 -14.57 13.48
CA TYR A 203 17.55 -15.29 13.79
C TYR A 203 17.51 -15.93 15.19
N LYS A 204 17.11 -15.16 16.21
CA LYS A 204 16.96 -15.63 17.58
C LYS A 204 15.66 -16.39 17.85
N LYS A 205 14.76 -16.47 16.87
CA LYS A 205 13.42 -17.07 16.99
C LYS A 205 12.65 -16.51 18.20
N ILE A 206 12.74 -15.20 18.41
CA ILE A 206 12.04 -14.51 19.51
C ILE A 206 10.55 -14.57 19.18
N LYS A 207 9.79 -15.19 20.08
CA LYS A 207 8.33 -15.26 19.99
C LYS A 207 7.77 -15.03 21.39
N PRO A 208 6.63 -14.33 21.52
CA PRO A 208 5.85 -14.35 22.75
C PRO A 208 5.55 -15.82 23.08
N ARG A 209 6.13 -16.33 24.18
CA ARG A 209 5.89 -17.69 24.64
C ARG A 209 4.73 -17.69 25.62
N ILE A 210 4.00 -18.80 25.59
CA ILE A 210 3.05 -19.17 26.63
C ILE A 210 3.81 -20.20 27.46
N ASP A 211 4.04 -19.91 28.75
CA ASP A 211 4.72 -20.84 29.63
C ASP A 211 3.71 -21.91 30.12
N GLY A 212 4.01 -23.19 29.88
CA GLY A 212 3.14 -24.33 30.19
C GLY A 212 2.05 -24.63 29.16
N ASP A 213 1.25 -25.68 29.40
CA ASP A 213 -0.04 -25.84 28.70
C ASP A 213 -1.04 -24.89 29.38
N PRO A 214 -1.39 -23.74 28.77
CA PRO A 214 -2.16 -22.70 29.45
C PRO A 214 -3.54 -23.18 29.90
N LEU A 215 -4.04 -24.24 29.27
CA LEU A 215 -5.35 -24.85 29.49
C LEU A 215 -5.27 -26.21 30.23
N LYS A 216 -4.06 -26.74 30.50
CA LYS A 216 -3.85 -27.94 31.34
C LYS A 216 -2.83 -27.64 32.45
N SER A 217 -3.32 -27.38 33.66
CA SER A 217 -2.56 -27.58 34.91
C SER A 217 -3.17 -28.73 35.71
N GLU A 218 -2.31 -29.45 36.44
CA GLU A 218 -2.56 -30.71 37.17
C GLU A 218 -3.38 -30.56 38.47
N ASP A 219 -4.18 -29.51 38.64
CA ASP A 219 -4.97 -29.33 39.86
C ASP A 219 -6.36 -29.94 39.69
N VAL A 220 -6.52 -31.12 40.31
CA VAL A 220 -7.68 -32.01 40.24
C VAL A 220 -8.86 -31.55 41.11
N GLU A 221 -8.76 -30.47 41.89
CA GLU A 221 -9.85 -30.08 42.81
C GLU A 221 -10.13 -28.56 42.78
N GLY A 222 -11.13 -28.14 41.97
CA GLY A 222 -11.62 -26.76 41.94
C GLY A 222 -12.37 -26.40 40.65
N SER A 223 -13.68 -26.65 40.63
CA SER A 223 -14.55 -26.59 39.44
C SER A 223 -14.96 -25.19 38.95
N ASN A 224 -14.16 -24.13 39.09
CA ASN A 224 -14.52 -22.82 38.53
C ASN A 224 -13.32 -22.01 37.97
N CYS A 225 -13.42 -21.63 36.69
CA CYS A 225 -12.59 -20.69 35.92
C CYS A 225 -11.33 -21.20 35.16
N ARG A 226 -11.52 -22.13 34.21
CA ARG A 226 -10.50 -22.49 33.17
C ARG A 226 -10.46 -21.56 31.94
N TYR A 227 -11.50 -20.80 31.67
CA TYR A 227 -11.64 -19.96 30.46
C TYR A 227 -12.21 -18.60 30.85
N PRO A 228 -11.57 -17.45 30.61
CA PRO A 228 -12.17 -16.16 30.97
C PRO A 228 -13.44 -15.85 30.16
N MET A 229 -14.24 -14.91 30.67
CA MET A 229 -15.41 -14.40 29.97
C MET A 229 -14.97 -13.46 28.83
N VAL A 230 -15.39 -13.75 27.60
CA VAL A 230 -14.92 -13.07 26.38
C VAL A 230 -16.10 -12.49 25.59
N LEU A 231 -15.99 -11.20 25.29
CA LEU A 231 -16.88 -10.49 24.39
C LEU A 231 -16.25 -10.43 23.00
N VAL A 232 -17.02 -10.67 21.94
CA VAL A 232 -16.59 -10.47 20.55
C VAL A 232 -17.46 -9.39 19.94
N GLN A 233 -16.87 -8.36 19.35
CA GLN A 233 -17.57 -7.24 18.74
C GLN A 233 -17.31 -7.17 17.25
N ILE A 234 -18.38 -7.09 16.46
CA ILE A 234 -18.35 -6.98 15.01
C ILE A 234 -19.09 -5.71 14.58
N PRO A 235 -18.41 -4.56 14.48
CA PRO A 235 -19.00 -3.34 13.93
C PRO A 235 -19.26 -3.47 12.43
N MET A 236 -20.48 -3.12 12.02
CA MET A 236 -20.96 -3.12 10.63
C MET A 236 -21.66 -1.78 10.30
N CYS A 237 -21.47 -1.28 9.09
CA CYS A 237 -22.16 -0.17 8.47
C CYS A 237 -22.31 -0.40 6.94
N ASN A 238 -23.45 -0.96 6.53
CA ASN A 238 -23.84 -1.24 5.15
C ASN A 238 -22.96 -2.26 4.39
N GLU A 239 -22.29 -3.19 5.07
CA GLU A 239 -21.47 -4.23 4.40
C GLU A 239 -22.29 -5.47 3.98
N ARG A 240 -23.07 -5.30 2.92
CA ARG A 240 -23.90 -6.37 2.35
C ARG A 240 -23.10 -7.58 1.85
N GLU A 241 -21.88 -7.38 1.38
CA GLU A 241 -21.10 -8.43 0.72
C GLU A 241 -20.37 -9.36 1.70
N VAL A 242 -20.11 -8.91 2.92
CA VAL A 242 -19.25 -9.63 3.89
C VAL A 242 -19.94 -10.01 5.20
N TYR A 243 -21.16 -9.51 5.48
CA TYR A 243 -21.84 -9.76 6.77
C TYR A 243 -21.95 -11.24 7.14
N GLU A 244 -22.33 -12.10 6.17
CA GLU A 244 -22.53 -13.53 6.39
C GLU A 244 -21.21 -14.23 6.75
N LEU A 245 -20.14 -13.91 6.01
CA LEU A 245 -18.81 -14.48 6.24
C LEU A 245 -18.25 -14.08 7.61
N SER A 246 -18.35 -12.80 7.98
CA SER A 246 -17.81 -12.31 9.25
C SER A 246 -18.58 -12.81 10.46
N ILE A 247 -19.92 -12.79 10.43
CA ILE A 247 -20.75 -13.34 11.51
C ILE A 247 -20.47 -14.85 11.66
N SER A 248 -20.43 -15.58 10.55
CA SER A 248 -20.15 -17.02 10.56
C SER A 248 -18.78 -17.33 11.17
N ALA A 249 -17.72 -16.62 10.77
CA ALA A 249 -16.37 -16.84 11.29
C ALA A 249 -16.28 -16.57 12.80
N ALA A 250 -16.91 -15.50 13.29
CA ALA A 250 -16.99 -15.23 14.72
C ALA A 250 -17.79 -16.28 15.50
N CYS A 251 -18.89 -16.79 14.92
CA CYS A 251 -19.71 -17.85 15.54
C CYS A 251 -19.02 -19.21 15.60
N GLN A 252 -17.97 -19.42 14.80
CA GLN A 252 -17.18 -20.65 14.75
C GLN A 252 -15.97 -20.63 15.69
N LEU A 253 -15.77 -19.56 16.47
CA LEU A 253 -14.72 -19.50 17.47
C LEU A 253 -14.86 -20.63 18.50
N ASP A 254 -13.78 -21.39 18.68
CA ASP A 254 -13.69 -22.52 19.59
C ASP A 254 -13.44 -22.01 21.02
N TRP A 255 -14.53 -21.62 21.67
CA TRP A 255 -14.59 -21.17 23.06
C TRP A 255 -15.85 -21.71 23.74
N PRO A 256 -15.86 -21.94 25.07
CA PRO A 256 -17.07 -22.37 25.76
C PRO A 256 -18.23 -21.40 25.53
N LYS A 257 -19.33 -21.88 24.96
CA LYS A 257 -20.49 -21.06 24.53
C LYS A 257 -21.05 -20.15 25.64
N HIS A 258 -21.05 -20.63 26.90
CA HIS A 258 -21.53 -19.87 28.06
C HIS A 258 -20.54 -18.78 28.55
N ARG A 259 -19.31 -18.76 28.01
CA ARG A 259 -18.28 -17.77 28.31
C ARG A 259 -17.92 -16.88 27.12
N LEU A 260 -18.68 -17.02 26.03
CA LEU A 260 -18.52 -16.23 24.82
C LEU A 260 -19.84 -15.47 24.58
N LEU A 261 -19.74 -14.20 24.24
CA LEU A 261 -20.85 -13.42 23.71
C LEU A 261 -20.41 -12.69 22.46
N ILE A 262 -21.14 -12.90 21.36
CA ILE A 262 -20.90 -12.20 20.10
C ILE A 262 -21.88 -11.04 20.00
N GLN A 263 -21.36 -9.84 19.75
CA GLN A 263 -22.15 -8.64 19.51
C GLN A 263 -21.95 -8.20 18.07
N VAL A 264 -23.04 -8.22 17.30
CA VAL A 264 -23.07 -7.57 15.98
C VAL A 264 -23.58 -6.15 16.19
N LEU A 265 -22.72 -5.18 15.90
CA LEU A 265 -22.97 -3.76 16.17
C LEU A 265 -23.26 -3.05 14.84
N ASP A 266 -24.53 -2.91 14.50
CA ASP A 266 -24.98 -2.46 13.18
C ASP A 266 -25.36 -0.96 13.15
N ASP A 267 -24.64 -0.17 12.36
CA ASP A 267 -24.92 1.25 12.04
C ASP A 267 -25.49 1.43 10.61
N SER A 268 -25.89 0.35 9.94
CA SER A 268 -26.49 0.37 8.60
C SER A 268 -27.77 1.21 8.58
N ASP A 269 -27.96 2.00 7.51
CA ASP A 269 -29.22 2.72 7.25
C ASP A 269 -30.12 2.04 6.21
N ASP A 270 -29.60 1.05 5.48
CA ASP A 270 -30.40 0.21 4.59
C ASP A 270 -31.15 -0.87 5.38
N GLN A 271 -32.48 -0.77 5.40
CA GLN A 271 -33.36 -1.74 6.07
C GLN A 271 -33.20 -3.17 5.54
N THR A 272 -32.86 -3.32 4.26
CA THR A 272 -32.62 -4.63 3.64
C THR A 272 -31.40 -5.29 4.26
N ILE A 273 -30.32 -4.53 4.44
CA ILE A 273 -29.08 -5.02 5.06
C ILE A 273 -29.32 -5.35 6.53
N GLN A 274 -30.04 -4.49 7.26
CA GLN A 274 -30.42 -4.76 8.65
C GLN A 274 -31.21 -6.07 8.77
N TRP A 275 -32.15 -6.34 7.86
CA TRP A 275 -32.92 -7.59 7.87
C TRP A 275 -32.05 -8.81 7.58
N LEU A 276 -31.12 -8.72 6.62
CA LEU A 276 -30.16 -9.78 6.33
C LEU A 276 -29.27 -10.11 7.53
N ILE A 277 -28.75 -9.09 8.22
CA ILE A 277 -27.94 -9.26 9.43
C ILE A 277 -28.76 -9.92 10.54
N LYS A 278 -29.99 -9.45 10.80
CA LYS A 278 -30.89 -10.05 11.80
C LYS A 278 -31.22 -11.51 11.49
N SER A 279 -31.46 -11.83 10.23
CA SER A 279 -31.73 -13.21 9.78
C SER A 279 -30.56 -14.14 10.07
N GLU A 280 -29.33 -13.72 9.75
CA GLU A 280 -28.13 -14.53 10.03
C GLU A 280 -27.90 -14.70 11.53
N ILE A 281 -28.15 -13.66 12.34
CA ILE A 281 -28.07 -13.74 13.80
C ILE A 281 -29.10 -14.71 14.37
N SER A 282 -30.36 -14.66 13.91
CA SER A 282 -31.40 -15.61 14.34
C SER A 282 -31.03 -17.05 14.02
N LYS A 283 -30.44 -17.30 12.84
CA LYS A 283 -29.94 -18.62 12.42
C LYS A 283 -28.86 -19.15 13.36
N TRP A 284 -27.90 -18.32 13.79
CA TRP A 284 -26.85 -18.73 14.74
C TRP A 284 -27.37 -18.86 16.18
N SER A 285 -28.30 -17.98 16.59
CA SER A 285 -28.96 -18.06 17.89
C SER A 285 -29.74 -19.37 18.04
N GLN A 286 -30.47 -19.81 17.01
CA GLN A 286 -31.17 -21.11 16.98
C GLN A 286 -30.22 -22.31 17.07
N ARG A 287 -28.94 -22.16 16.66
CA ARG A 287 -27.88 -23.16 16.85
C ARG A 287 -27.25 -23.14 18.25
N GLY A 288 -27.82 -22.36 19.16
CA GLY A 288 -27.39 -22.21 20.54
C GLY A 288 -26.11 -21.40 20.71
N ILE A 289 -25.76 -20.53 19.76
CA ILE A 289 -24.66 -19.57 19.92
C ILE A 289 -25.19 -18.34 20.64
N ASN A 290 -24.44 -17.85 21.63
CA ASN A 290 -24.77 -16.62 22.34
C ASN A 290 -24.36 -15.40 21.50
N ILE A 291 -25.32 -14.89 20.72
CA ILE A 291 -25.13 -13.76 19.80
C ILE A 291 -26.25 -12.74 19.98
N ILE A 292 -25.88 -11.46 19.97
CA ILE A 292 -26.82 -10.35 20.09
C ILE A 292 -26.68 -9.38 18.91
N TYR A 293 -27.81 -8.88 18.45
CA TYR A 293 -27.89 -7.79 17.49
C TYR A 293 -28.05 -6.45 18.24
N ARG A 294 -27.25 -5.45 17.89
CA ARG A 294 -27.41 -4.09 18.40
C ARG A 294 -27.44 -3.10 17.25
N HIS A 295 -28.44 -2.22 17.26
CA HIS A 295 -28.57 -1.14 16.31
C HIS A 295 -28.79 0.19 17.04
N ARG A 296 -28.12 1.25 16.58
CA ARG A 296 -28.23 2.59 17.18
C ARG A 296 -29.11 3.49 16.32
N LEU A 297 -30.09 4.13 16.94
CA LEU A 297 -30.90 5.16 16.29
C LEU A 297 -30.09 6.44 16.03
N VAL A 298 -29.23 6.81 16.98
CA VAL A 298 -28.35 7.99 16.89
C VAL A 298 -26.94 7.52 16.56
N ARG A 299 -26.52 7.71 15.31
CA ARG A 299 -25.25 7.22 14.75
C ARG A 299 -24.11 8.24 14.88
N THR A 300 -23.93 8.82 16.07
CA THR A 300 -22.82 9.74 16.34
C THR A 300 -21.52 8.96 16.56
N GLY A 301 -20.40 9.56 16.16
CA GLY A 301 -19.07 9.05 16.45
C GLY A 301 -18.60 7.85 15.62
N TYR A 302 -19.31 7.50 14.53
CA TYR A 302 -18.98 6.36 13.65
C TYR A 302 -18.70 5.07 14.45
N LYS A 303 -17.69 4.29 14.04
CA LYS A 303 -17.25 3.06 14.72
C LYS A 303 -16.91 3.27 16.19
N ALA A 304 -16.25 4.38 16.55
CA ALA A 304 -15.89 4.68 17.94
C ALA A 304 -17.14 4.80 18.83
N GLY A 305 -18.14 5.54 18.36
CA GLY A 305 -19.42 5.68 19.07
C GLY A 305 -20.17 4.35 19.17
N ASN A 306 -20.08 3.51 18.15
CA ASN A 306 -20.74 2.21 18.12
C ASN A 306 -20.15 1.27 19.18
N LEU A 307 -18.82 1.14 19.19
CA LEU A 307 -18.09 0.39 20.21
C LEU A 307 -18.34 0.95 21.60
N LYS A 308 -18.33 2.27 21.77
CA LYS A 308 -18.63 2.94 23.05
C LYS A 308 -20.03 2.59 23.58
N SER A 309 -21.05 2.68 22.73
CA SER A 309 -22.43 2.36 23.10
C SER A 309 -22.62 0.88 23.43
N ALA A 310 -21.85 -0.01 22.79
CA ALA A 310 -21.86 -1.43 23.12
C ALA A 310 -21.19 -1.71 24.47
N MET A 311 -20.04 -1.07 24.73
CA MET A 311 -19.30 -1.20 25.99
C MET A 311 -20.04 -0.66 27.22
N SER A 312 -21.01 0.26 27.04
CA SER A 312 -21.80 0.81 28.16
C SER A 312 -22.94 -0.09 28.65
N CYS A 313 -23.13 -1.28 28.07
CA CYS A 313 -24.20 -2.18 28.47
C CYS A 313 -23.86 -2.90 29.78
N ASP A 314 -24.82 -3.06 30.69
CA ASP A 314 -24.55 -3.59 32.04
C ASP A 314 -23.92 -4.99 32.04
N TYR A 315 -24.38 -5.88 31.15
CA TYR A 315 -23.81 -7.22 31.03
C TYR A 315 -22.35 -7.23 30.61
N VAL A 316 -21.79 -6.15 30.05
CA VAL A 316 -20.37 -6.08 29.66
C VAL A 316 -19.45 -6.18 30.89
N LYS A 317 -19.95 -5.79 32.07
CA LYS A 317 -19.23 -5.90 33.35
C LYS A 317 -18.91 -7.34 33.73
N ASP A 318 -19.62 -8.31 33.18
CA ASP A 318 -19.39 -9.74 33.40
C ASP A 318 -18.26 -10.31 32.52
N TYR A 319 -17.68 -9.50 31.63
CA TYR A 319 -16.64 -9.90 30.69
C TYR A 319 -15.28 -9.32 31.06
N GLU A 320 -14.22 -10.11 30.87
CA GLU A 320 -12.84 -9.72 31.18
C GLU A 320 -12.10 -9.18 29.95
N PHE A 321 -12.42 -9.74 28.78
CA PHE A 321 -11.76 -9.45 27.52
C PHE A 321 -12.76 -9.13 26.41
N VAL A 322 -12.36 -8.27 25.48
CA VAL A 322 -13.11 -7.97 24.25
C VAL A 322 -12.23 -8.14 23.02
N ALA A 323 -12.67 -8.98 22.09
CA ALA A 323 -12.08 -9.14 20.77
C ALA A 323 -12.87 -8.31 19.75
N ILE A 324 -12.18 -7.59 18.86
CA ILE A 324 -12.82 -6.72 17.87
C ILE A 324 -12.47 -7.19 16.47
N PHE A 325 -13.49 -7.40 15.63
CA PHE A 325 -13.34 -7.78 14.23
C PHE A 325 -14.18 -6.87 13.33
N ASP A 326 -13.54 -6.20 12.37
CA ASP A 326 -14.27 -5.48 11.32
C ASP A 326 -15.09 -6.46 10.45
N ALA A 327 -16.13 -5.94 9.77
CA ALA A 327 -17.10 -6.72 9.01
C ALA A 327 -16.52 -7.59 7.88
N ASP A 328 -15.26 -7.39 7.46
CA ASP A 328 -14.56 -8.21 6.46
C ASP A 328 -13.54 -9.19 7.04
N PHE A 329 -13.43 -9.27 8.37
CA PHE A 329 -12.46 -10.12 9.05
C PHE A 329 -13.02 -11.49 9.38
N GLN A 330 -12.21 -12.51 9.12
CA GLN A 330 -12.52 -13.92 9.32
C GLN A 330 -11.46 -14.51 10.25
N PRO A 331 -11.69 -14.50 11.58
CA PRO A 331 -10.80 -15.17 12.53
C PRO A 331 -10.86 -16.69 12.38
N SER A 332 -9.73 -17.35 12.59
CA SER A 332 -9.70 -18.81 12.66
C SER A 332 -10.42 -19.30 13.92
N PRO A 333 -11.01 -20.51 13.92
CA PRO A 333 -11.71 -21.06 15.09
C PRO A 333 -10.88 -21.04 16.37
N ASP A 334 -9.57 -21.29 16.26
CA ASP A 334 -8.63 -21.34 17.38
C ASP A 334 -8.07 -19.97 17.80
N PHE A 335 -8.51 -18.87 17.19
CA PHE A 335 -7.99 -17.51 17.45
C PHE A 335 -7.93 -17.19 18.96
N LEU A 336 -9.03 -17.40 19.69
CA LEU A 336 -9.10 -17.09 21.12
C LEU A 336 -8.15 -17.97 21.95
N LYS A 337 -7.98 -19.25 21.56
CA LYS A 337 -7.04 -20.17 22.19
C LYS A 337 -5.58 -19.77 21.95
N GLN A 338 -5.28 -19.12 20.83
CA GLN A 338 -3.94 -18.60 20.53
C GLN A 338 -3.67 -17.25 21.20
N THR A 339 -4.69 -16.41 21.44
CA THR A 339 -4.51 -15.05 21.97
C THR A 339 -4.64 -14.92 23.48
N LEU A 340 -5.68 -15.53 24.08
CA LEU A 340 -6.03 -15.31 25.48
C LEU A 340 -5.00 -15.83 26.50
N PRO A 341 -4.30 -16.95 26.25
CA PRO A 341 -3.26 -17.42 27.16
C PRO A 341 -2.17 -16.41 27.49
N HIS A 342 -1.88 -15.46 26.61
CA HIS A 342 -0.85 -14.43 26.85
C HIS A 342 -1.20 -13.46 27.99
N PHE A 343 -2.48 -13.36 28.38
CA PHE A 343 -2.92 -12.54 29.50
C PHE A 343 -2.81 -13.24 30.86
N LYS A 344 -2.60 -14.57 30.86
CA LYS A 344 -2.39 -15.35 32.09
C LYS A 344 -1.08 -14.90 32.72
N ASP A 345 -1.11 -14.67 34.03
CA ASP A 345 0.04 -14.22 34.83
C ASP A 345 0.71 -12.91 34.33
N ASN A 346 0.00 -12.14 33.50
CA ASN A 346 0.47 -10.88 32.93
C ASN A 346 -0.57 -9.75 33.11
N PRO A 347 -0.67 -9.19 34.33
CA PRO A 347 -1.69 -8.19 34.67
C PRO A 347 -1.47 -6.84 33.96
N GLU A 348 -0.24 -6.55 33.48
CA GLU A 348 0.11 -5.31 32.78
C GLU A 348 -0.18 -5.36 31.28
N LEU A 349 -0.55 -6.53 30.74
CA LEU A 349 -0.91 -6.71 29.34
C LEU A 349 -2.33 -6.19 29.07
N GLY A 350 -2.41 -5.17 28.22
CA GLY A 350 -3.67 -4.54 27.82
C GLY A 350 -4.19 -5.03 26.47
N LEU A 351 -3.31 -5.35 25.52
CA LEU A 351 -3.67 -5.71 24.15
C LEU A 351 -2.81 -6.87 23.63
N VAL A 352 -3.47 -7.84 22.99
CA VAL A 352 -2.86 -8.84 22.12
C VAL A 352 -3.39 -8.61 20.70
N GLN A 353 -2.51 -8.29 19.76
CA GLN A 353 -2.85 -8.04 18.36
C GLN A 353 -2.38 -9.20 17.49
N ALA A 354 -3.29 -9.78 16.70
CA ALA A 354 -2.95 -10.74 15.66
C ALA A 354 -2.65 -10.03 14.33
N ARG A 355 -1.97 -10.74 13.43
CA ARG A 355 -1.58 -10.24 12.13
C ARG A 355 -2.71 -10.35 11.11
N TRP A 356 -2.80 -9.37 10.22
CA TRP A 356 -3.69 -9.42 9.07
C TRP A 356 -3.10 -10.26 7.94
N ALA A 357 -3.95 -11.06 7.30
CA ALA A 357 -3.62 -11.81 6.10
C ALA A 357 -4.67 -11.55 5.03
N PHE A 358 -4.24 -11.33 3.79
CA PHE A 358 -5.11 -10.81 2.74
C PHE A 358 -5.54 -11.90 1.77
N VAL A 359 -6.85 -12.07 1.59
CA VAL A 359 -7.42 -13.09 0.69
C VAL A 359 -7.26 -12.71 -0.78
N ASN A 360 -7.33 -11.41 -1.11
CA ASN A 360 -7.31 -10.89 -2.48
C ASN A 360 -5.97 -10.21 -2.85
N LYS A 361 -4.85 -10.58 -2.21
CA LYS A 361 -3.53 -9.95 -2.44
C LYS A 361 -2.98 -10.11 -3.85
N ASP A 362 -3.42 -11.14 -4.58
CA ASP A 362 -2.91 -11.49 -5.91
C ASP A 362 -3.85 -11.08 -7.06
N GLU A 363 -5.00 -10.45 -6.74
CA GLU A 363 -6.11 -10.12 -7.64
C GLU A 363 -5.72 -9.17 -8.77
N ASN A 364 -5.00 -8.10 -8.45
CA ASN A 364 -4.53 -7.11 -9.41
C ASN A 364 -3.23 -6.45 -8.96
N LEU A 365 -2.63 -5.63 -9.84
CA LEU A 365 -1.37 -4.95 -9.52
C LEU A 365 -1.49 -4.11 -8.23
N LEU A 366 -2.57 -3.34 -8.08
CA LEU A 366 -2.79 -2.52 -6.89
C LEU A 366 -2.81 -3.35 -5.60
N THR A 367 -3.50 -4.49 -5.56
CA THR A 367 -3.52 -5.38 -4.38
C THR A 367 -2.14 -5.98 -4.05
N ARG A 368 -1.36 -6.34 -5.07
CA ARG A 368 0.02 -6.84 -4.89
C ARG A 368 0.95 -5.78 -4.30
N LEU A 369 0.81 -4.52 -4.76
CA LEU A 369 1.59 -3.39 -4.25
C LEU A 369 1.19 -3.03 -2.81
N GLN A 370 -0.11 -3.08 -2.48
CA GLN A 370 -0.59 -2.92 -1.11
C GLN A 370 -0.03 -4.00 -0.17
N ASN A 371 0.00 -5.26 -0.63
CA ASN A 371 0.53 -6.37 0.15
C ASN A 371 1.98 -6.14 0.58
N ILE A 372 2.84 -5.55 -0.26
CA ILE A 372 4.23 -5.21 0.13
C ILE A 372 4.26 -4.26 1.33
N ASN A 373 3.51 -3.15 1.26
CA ASN A 373 3.46 -2.17 2.35
C ASN A 373 2.91 -2.76 3.64
N LEU A 374 1.83 -3.51 3.54
CA LEU A 374 1.14 -4.07 4.71
C LEU A 374 1.97 -5.19 5.35
N CYS A 375 2.61 -6.06 4.56
CA CYS A 375 3.57 -7.04 5.07
C CYS A 375 4.73 -6.37 5.81
N PHE A 376 5.31 -5.29 5.26
CA PHE A 376 6.35 -4.54 5.97
C PHE A 376 5.82 -3.95 7.29
N HIS A 377 4.65 -3.33 7.27
CA HIS A 377 4.06 -2.74 8.47
C HIS A 377 3.81 -3.78 9.57
N PHE A 378 3.18 -4.92 9.25
CA PHE A 378 2.84 -5.93 10.26
C PHE A 378 4.04 -6.79 10.68
N GLU A 379 4.75 -7.36 9.71
CA GLU A 379 5.81 -8.34 9.99
C GLU A 379 7.13 -7.70 10.41
N VAL A 380 7.37 -6.42 10.08
CA VAL A 380 8.58 -5.70 10.50
C VAL A 380 8.23 -4.66 11.56
N GLU A 381 7.46 -3.63 11.21
CA GLU A 381 7.27 -2.48 12.12
C GLU A 381 6.55 -2.87 13.41
N GLN A 382 5.39 -3.53 13.34
CA GLN A 382 4.64 -3.90 14.54
C GLN A 382 5.31 -5.00 15.35
N GLN A 383 5.87 -6.01 14.67
CA GLN A 383 6.58 -7.08 15.36
C GLN A 383 7.79 -6.54 16.16
N VAL A 384 8.61 -5.70 15.54
CA VAL A 384 9.80 -5.11 16.19
C VAL A 384 9.38 -4.21 17.35
N ASN A 385 8.40 -3.32 17.14
CA ASN A 385 7.94 -2.42 18.22
C ASN A 385 7.25 -3.20 19.36
N GLY A 386 6.51 -4.27 19.05
CA GLY A 386 5.89 -5.15 20.05
C GLY A 386 6.92 -5.86 20.93
N VAL A 387 8.02 -6.33 20.35
CA VAL A 387 9.10 -7.02 21.09
C VAL A 387 9.97 -6.06 21.90
N PHE A 388 10.40 -4.94 21.30
CA PHE A 388 11.41 -4.06 21.93
C PHE A 388 10.83 -2.86 22.68
N LEU A 389 9.59 -2.44 22.37
CA LEU A 389 8.97 -1.25 22.97
C LEU A 389 7.68 -1.57 23.76
N ASN A 390 7.14 -2.79 23.62
CA ASN A 390 5.83 -3.19 24.13
C ASN A 390 4.70 -2.21 23.76
N PHE A 391 4.85 -1.54 22.61
CA PHE A 391 3.92 -0.55 22.11
C PHE A 391 3.92 -0.55 20.59
N PHE A 392 2.72 -0.51 20.03
CA PHE A 392 2.44 -0.24 18.62
C PHE A 392 1.00 0.29 18.55
N GLY A 393 0.62 0.92 17.43
CA GLY A 393 -0.76 1.35 17.24
C GLY A 393 -1.68 0.14 17.07
N PHE A 394 -2.80 0.12 17.79
CA PHE A 394 -3.85 -0.88 17.55
C PHE A 394 -4.40 -0.69 16.13
N ASN A 395 -4.64 -1.79 15.43
CA ASN A 395 -5.04 -1.77 14.02
C ASN A 395 -6.55 -1.59 13.82
N GLY A 396 -7.30 -1.41 14.90
CA GLY A 396 -8.76 -1.27 14.88
C GLY A 396 -9.52 -2.60 14.84
N THR A 397 -8.85 -3.73 14.61
CA THR A 397 -9.47 -5.06 14.45
C THR A 397 -8.40 -6.16 14.64
N ALA A 398 -8.85 -7.42 14.75
CA ALA A 398 -8.02 -8.60 14.96
C ALA A 398 -7.16 -8.52 16.24
N GLY A 399 -7.68 -7.87 17.27
CA GLY A 399 -7.01 -7.76 18.56
C GLY A 399 -7.97 -8.02 19.72
N VAL A 400 -7.40 -8.53 20.80
CA VAL A 400 -8.08 -8.80 22.07
C VAL A 400 -7.58 -7.78 23.09
N TRP A 401 -8.51 -7.03 23.66
CA TRP A 401 -8.28 -6.07 24.72
C TRP A 401 -8.71 -6.63 26.07
N ARG A 402 -7.91 -6.37 27.10
CA ARG A 402 -8.40 -6.45 28.49
C ARG A 402 -9.36 -5.28 28.71
N ILE A 403 -10.59 -5.56 29.13
CA ILE A 403 -11.64 -4.53 29.27
C ILE A 403 -11.20 -3.46 30.29
N LYS A 404 -10.61 -3.88 31.42
CA LYS A 404 -10.02 -2.96 32.41
C LYS A 404 -9.03 -1.95 31.79
N ALA A 405 -8.21 -2.38 30.82
CA ALA A 405 -7.26 -1.50 30.15
C ALA A 405 -7.97 -0.45 29.28
N LEU A 406 -9.08 -0.82 28.63
CA LEU A 406 -9.92 0.12 27.89
C LEU A 406 -10.56 1.14 28.83
N GLU A 407 -11.13 0.68 29.94
CA GLU A 407 -11.84 1.52 30.92
C GLU A 407 -10.91 2.53 31.59
N GLU A 408 -9.76 2.07 32.12
CA GLU A 408 -8.76 2.95 32.74
C GLU A 408 -8.18 3.97 31.77
N SER A 409 -8.19 3.65 30.47
CA SER A 409 -7.76 4.57 29.41
C SER A 409 -8.83 5.58 29.02
N GLY A 410 -10.06 5.46 29.52
CA GLY A 410 -11.19 6.35 29.20
C GLY A 410 -12.10 5.83 28.07
N GLY A 411 -11.96 4.56 27.69
CA GLY A 411 -12.80 3.90 26.69
C GLY A 411 -12.63 4.42 25.26
N TRP A 412 -13.61 4.13 24.40
CA TRP A 412 -13.64 4.59 23.01
C TRP A 412 -14.05 6.07 22.95
N LEU A 413 -13.21 6.90 22.33
CA LEU A 413 -13.46 8.33 22.17
C LEU A 413 -13.79 8.67 20.71
N GLU A 414 -14.80 9.52 20.53
CA GLU A 414 -15.34 9.91 19.21
C GLU A 414 -14.59 11.13 18.60
N ARG A 415 -13.48 11.54 19.22
CA ARG A 415 -12.76 12.79 18.89
C ARG A 415 -11.92 12.74 17.61
N THR A 416 -11.77 11.57 17.01
CA THR A 416 -10.94 11.36 15.81
C THR A 416 -11.46 10.18 14.98
N THR A 417 -11.07 10.12 13.70
CA THR A 417 -11.40 9.02 12.76
C THR A 417 -10.44 7.81 12.86
N VAL A 418 -9.49 7.88 13.79
CA VAL A 418 -8.51 6.82 14.13
C VAL A 418 -8.62 6.49 15.62
N GLU A 419 -9.81 6.05 16.02
CA GLU A 419 -10.14 5.72 17.42
C GLU A 419 -9.26 4.61 17.98
N ASP A 420 -8.81 3.73 17.09
CA ASP A 420 -7.91 2.61 17.34
C ASP A 420 -6.53 3.08 17.81
N MET A 421 -5.95 4.04 17.10
CA MET A 421 -4.68 4.64 17.46
C MET A 421 -4.80 5.50 18.73
N ASP A 422 -5.93 6.19 18.89
CA ASP A 422 -6.20 7.03 20.07
C ASP A 422 -6.22 6.21 21.37
N ILE A 423 -6.97 5.09 21.39
CA ILE A 423 -7.00 4.21 22.57
C ILE A 423 -5.64 3.57 22.84
N ALA A 424 -4.90 3.18 21.78
CA ALA A 424 -3.57 2.59 21.93
C ALA A 424 -2.57 3.57 22.56
N VAL A 425 -2.57 4.83 22.13
CA VAL A 425 -1.73 5.87 22.74
C VAL A 425 -2.13 6.09 24.20
N ARG A 426 -3.41 6.27 24.50
CA ARG A 426 -3.88 6.49 25.88
C ARG A 426 -3.54 5.32 26.81
N ALA A 427 -3.77 4.09 26.38
CA ALA A 427 -3.42 2.92 27.21
C ALA A 427 -1.92 2.82 27.45
N HIS A 428 -1.10 3.16 26.45
CA HIS A 428 0.35 3.22 26.63
C HIS A 428 0.80 4.32 27.60
N LEU A 429 0.14 5.50 27.58
CA LEU A 429 0.40 6.57 28.56
C LEU A 429 0.04 6.13 29.99
N ASN A 430 -0.94 5.24 30.14
CA ASN A 430 -1.31 4.61 31.40
C ASN A 430 -0.42 3.42 31.81
N GLY A 431 0.59 3.08 31.00
CA GLY A 431 1.56 2.03 31.31
C GLY A 431 1.18 0.63 30.84
N TRP A 432 0.04 0.46 30.16
CA TRP A 432 -0.35 -0.82 29.58
C TRP A 432 0.64 -1.26 28.49
N LYS A 433 0.95 -2.56 28.48
CA LYS A 433 1.84 -3.21 27.52
C LYS A 433 1.04 -3.92 26.44
N PHE A 434 1.60 -4.00 25.23
CA PHE A 434 1.01 -4.71 24.10
C PHE A 434 1.91 -5.83 23.58
N ILE A 435 1.30 -6.89 23.07
CA ILE A 435 1.97 -8.00 22.40
C ILE A 435 1.43 -8.14 20.97
N PHE A 436 2.33 -8.30 20.01
CA PHE A 436 2.00 -8.57 18.61
C PHE A 436 2.30 -10.03 18.27
N LEU A 437 1.29 -10.78 17.81
CA LEU A 437 1.39 -12.18 17.42
C LEU A 437 1.46 -12.30 15.89
N ASN A 438 2.68 -12.42 15.37
CA ASN A 438 2.92 -12.51 13.93
C ASN A 438 2.45 -13.83 13.30
N ASP A 439 2.39 -14.90 14.11
CA ASP A 439 2.04 -16.25 13.65
C ASP A 439 0.51 -16.48 13.61
N VAL A 440 -0.25 -15.72 14.41
CA VAL A 440 -1.72 -15.74 14.40
C VAL A 440 -2.20 -14.84 13.26
N LYS A 441 -2.89 -15.41 12.28
CA LYS A 441 -3.35 -14.69 11.08
C LYS A 441 -4.87 -14.60 11.09
N VAL A 442 -5.38 -13.40 10.82
CA VAL A 442 -6.81 -13.17 10.59
C VAL A 442 -7.00 -12.72 9.15
N LEU A 443 -7.88 -13.42 8.43
CA LEU A 443 -8.11 -13.18 7.01
C LEU A 443 -8.98 -11.93 6.81
N CYS A 444 -8.63 -11.09 5.84
CA CYS A 444 -9.39 -9.89 5.45
C CYS A 444 -9.14 -9.47 4.00
N GLU A 445 -9.87 -8.43 3.54
CA GLU A 445 -9.75 -7.90 2.19
C GLU A 445 -9.00 -6.56 2.13
N VAL A 446 -8.14 -6.41 1.12
CA VAL A 446 -7.59 -5.09 0.74
C VAL A 446 -8.48 -4.42 -0.32
N PRO A 447 -8.51 -3.07 -0.37
CA PRO A 447 -9.22 -2.34 -1.42
C PRO A 447 -8.78 -2.73 -2.84
N GLU A 448 -9.73 -3.18 -3.67
CA GLU A 448 -9.46 -3.57 -5.07
C GLU A 448 -9.45 -2.38 -6.05
N SER A 449 -10.03 -1.24 -5.66
CA SER A 449 -10.09 -0.03 -6.50
C SER A 449 -9.19 1.07 -5.96
N TYR A 450 -8.61 1.85 -6.88
CA TYR A 450 -7.75 2.96 -6.50
C TYR A 450 -8.52 4.04 -5.72
N GLU A 451 -9.80 4.28 -6.01
CA GLU A 451 -10.62 5.21 -5.24
C GLU A 451 -10.76 4.78 -3.77
N ALA A 452 -11.08 3.51 -3.54
CA ALA A 452 -11.24 2.96 -2.19
C ALA A 452 -9.90 3.01 -1.44
N TYR A 453 -8.81 2.62 -2.09
CA TYR A 453 -7.47 2.72 -1.53
C TYR A 453 -7.09 4.16 -1.18
N ARG A 454 -7.36 5.12 -2.07
CA ARG A 454 -7.05 6.54 -1.82
C ARG A 454 -7.82 7.10 -0.63
N LYS A 455 -9.11 6.75 -0.49
CA LYS A 455 -9.93 7.14 0.68
C LYS A 455 -9.38 6.56 1.98
N GLN A 456 -9.00 5.28 1.96
CA GLN A 456 -8.38 4.61 3.11
C GLN A 456 -7.05 5.30 3.48
N GLN A 457 -6.15 5.50 2.52
CA GLN A 457 -4.86 6.14 2.74
C GLN A 457 -5.00 7.60 3.21
N HIS A 458 -6.02 8.32 2.73
CA HIS A 458 -6.32 9.65 3.25
C HIS A 458 -6.63 9.60 4.75
N ARG A 459 -7.57 8.75 5.18
CA ARG A 459 -7.92 8.59 6.61
C ARG A 459 -6.70 8.22 7.45
N TRP A 460 -5.89 7.26 6.98
CA TRP A 460 -4.72 6.75 7.68
C TRP A 460 -3.56 7.75 7.80
N HIS A 461 -3.58 8.87 7.06
CA HIS A 461 -2.56 9.92 7.17
C HIS A 461 -3.11 11.23 7.76
N SER A 462 -4.39 11.54 7.53
CA SER A 462 -5.04 12.71 8.14
C SER A 462 -5.36 12.48 9.62
N GLY A 463 -5.89 11.31 9.96
CA GLY A 463 -6.30 10.95 11.32
C GLY A 463 -5.15 11.04 12.33
N PRO A 464 -3.98 10.42 12.08
CA PRO A 464 -2.86 10.49 13.01
C PRO A 464 -2.30 11.90 13.24
N MET A 465 -2.41 12.81 12.26
CA MET A 465 -1.97 14.21 12.44
C MET A 465 -2.92 15.02 13.31
N LEU A 466 -4.23 14.79 13.16
CA LEU A 466 -5.22 15.34 14.08
C LEU A 466 -4.98 14.78 15.49
N LEU A 467 -4.81 13.45 15.60
CA LEU A 467 -4.56 12.77 16.87
C LEU A 467 -3.29 13.28 17.55
N PHE A 468 -2.20 13.48 16.79
CA PHE A 468 -0.95 14.04 17.34
C PHE A 468 -1.20 15.36 18.06
N ARG A 469 -1.98 16.27 17.47
CA ARG A 469 -2.32 17.56 18.10
C ARG A 469 -3.12 17.39 19.39
N LEU A 470 -4.03 16.42 19.42
CA LEU A 470 -4.88 16.14 20.58
C LEU A 470 -4.09 15.48 21.72
N CYS A 471 -3.19 14.55 21.40
CA CYS A 471 -2.43 13.78 22.38
C CYS A 471 -1.12 14.45 22.82
N LEU A 472 -0.57 15.41 22.07
CA LEU A 472 0.72 16.02 22.40
C LEU A 472 0.79 16.60 23.83
N PRO A 473 -0.21 17.35 24.33
CA PRO A 473 -0.21 17.82 25.72
C PRO A 473 -0.21 16.68 26.74
N ASP A 474 -0.99 15.62 26.48
CA ASP A 474 -1.08 14.44 27.34
C ASP A 474 0.24 13.64 27.33
N ILE A 475 0.90 13.51 26.18
CA ILE A 475 2.20 12.84 26.06
C ILE A 475 3.26 13.61 26.87
N ILE A 476 3.29 14.94 26.75
CA ILE A 476 4.27 15.77 27.47
C ILE A 476 4.05 15.70 28.98
N SER A 477 2.80 15.79 29.43
CA SER A 477 2.44 15.79 30.86
C SER A 477 2.45 14.40 31.52
N SER A 478 2.40 13.32 30.73
CA SER A 478 2.36 11.95 31.24
C SER A 478 3.54 11.56 32.13
N LYS A 479 3.35 10.54 32.98
CA LYS A 479 4.37 10.05 33.93
C LYS A 479 5.34 9.02 33.32
N ILE A 480 5.18 8.67 32.04
CA ILE A 480 6.04 7.68 31.38
C ILE A 480 7.47 8.23 31.21
N SER A 481 8.44 7.31 31.07
CA SER A 481 9.84 7.66 30.84
C SER A 481 10.05 8.57 29.63
N ILE A 482 11.04 9.47 29.72
CA ILE A 482 11.41 10.41 28.65
C ILE A 482 11.66 9.70 27.31
N TRP A 483 12.29 8.51 27.33
CA TRP A 483 12.54 7.70 26.13
C TRP A 483 11.26 7.26 25.42
N LYS A 484 10.24 6.82 26.17
CA LYS A 484 8.92 6.47 25.61
C LYS A 484 8.23 7.70 25.02
N LYS A 485 8.31 8.87 25.69
CA LYS A 485 7.79 10.15 25.14
C LYS A 485 8.49 10.51 23.83
N ALA A 486 9.83 10.44 23.80
CA ALA A 486 10.62 10.71 22.61
C ALA A 486 10.29 9.75 21.47
N ASN A 487 10.12 8.45 21.75
CA ASN A 487 9.68 7.47 20.76
C ASN A 487 8.30 7.80 20.18
N LEU A 488 7.31 8.14 21.02
CA LEU A 488 5.97 8.52 20.55
C LEU A 488 6.01 9.78 19.68
N ILE A 489 6.67 10.84 20.15
CA ILE A 489 6.70 12.12 19.44
C ILE A 489 7.55 12.00 18.18
N LEU A 490 8.81 11.59 18.30
CA LEU A 490 9.78 11.63 17.22
C LEU A 490 9.60 10.50 16.22
N LEU A 491 9.52 9.24 16.66
CA LEU A 491 9.48 8.09 15.75
C LEU A 491 8.06 7.78 15.28
N PHE A 492 7.11 7.65 16.22
CA PHE A 492 5.75 7.21 15.90
C PHE A 492 4.94 8.28 15.15
N PHE A 493 4.87 9.52 15.67
CA PHE A 493 4.10 10.61 15.02
C PHE A 493 4.92 11.40 13.98
N LEU A 494 6.04 12.02 14.38
CA LEU A 494 6.74 12.94 13.48
C LEU A 494 7.41 12.22 12.32
N LEU A 495 8.28 11.24 12.58
CA LEU A 495 9.04 10.58 11.52
C LEU A 495 8.12 9.83 10.55
N ARG A 496 7.31 8.90 11.07
CA ARG A 496 6.53 7.98 10.24
C ARG A 496 5.25 8.58 9.67
N LYS A 497 4.59 9.55 10.34
CA LYS A 497 3.31 10.10 9.89
C LYS A 497 3.41 11.50 9.29
N LEU A 498 4.42 12.31 9.66
CA LEU A 498 4.61 13.67 9.15
C LEU A 498 5.78 13.78 8.14
N ILE A 499 6.99 13.40 8.55
CA ILE A 499 8.21 13.55 7.76
C ILE A 499 8.17 12.64 6.52
N LEU A 500 7.73 11.39 6.68
CA LEU A 500 7.66 10.42 5.57
C LEU A 500 6.83 10.94 4.37
N PRO A 501 5.55 11.35 4.52
CA PRO A 501 4.82 11.98 3.43
C PRO A 501 5.42 13.30 2.94
N PHE A 502 5.98 14.11 3.85
CA PHE A 502 6.56 15.42 3.53
C PHE A 502 7.76 15.33 2.57
N TYR A 503 8.80 14.58 2.93
CA TYR A 503 9.98 14.49 2.08
C TYR A 503 9.67 13.70 0.82
N SER A 504 8.83 12.65 0.88
CA SER A 504 8.54 11.82 -0.30
C SER A 504 7.90 12.65 -1.41
N PHE A 505 6.88 13.45 -1.06
CA PHE A 505 6.24 14.34 -2.02
C PHE A 505 7.17 15.48 -2.46
N THR A 506 7.78 16.18 -1.51
CA THR A 506 8.61 17.36 -1.82
C THR A 506 9.84 16.98 -2.64
N LEU A 507 10.56 15.91 -2.27
CA LEU A 507 11.78 15.50 -2.96
C LEU A 507 11.51 14.93 -4.36
N PHE A 508 10.59 13.97 -4.48
CA PHE A 508 10.42 13.22 -5.73
C PHE A 508 9.37 13.82 -6.68
N CYS A 509 8.37 14.54 -6.19
CA CYS A 509 7.34 15.16 -7.04
C CYS A 509 7.60 16.64 -7.34
N ILE A 510 8.40 17.35 -6.54
CA ILE A 510 8.64 18.79 -6.67
C ILE A 510 10.11 19.10 -6.96
N ILE A 511 11.04 18.75 -6.06
CA ILE A 511 12.46 19.07 -6.20
C ILE A 511 13.07 18.38 -7.41
N LEU A 512 12.84 17.08 -7.59
CA LEU A 512 13.39 16.34 -8.71
C LEU A 512 13.06 16.96 -10.09
N PRO A 513 11.80 17.23 -10.45
CA PRO A 513 11.52 17.92 -11.71
C PRO A 513 12.08 19.36 -11.74
N LEU A 514 12.09 20.10 -10.63
CA LEU A 514 12.69 21.43 -10.55
C LEU A 514 14.18 21.43 -10.89
N THR A 515 14.94 20.47 -10.38
CA THR A 515 16.39 20.35 -10.66
C THR A 515 16.69 20.06 -12.14
N MET A 516 15.71 19.60 -12.93
CA MET A 516 15.90 19.46 -14.38
C MET A 516 15.79 20.79 -15.13
N PHE A 517 15.06 21.77 -14.58
CA PHE A 517 14.94 23.12 -15.14
C PHE A 517 15.97 24.10 -14.54
N VAL A 518 16.53 23.75 -13.38
CA VAL A 518 17.56 24.50 -12.65
C VAL A 518 18.77 23.57 -12.42
N PRO A 519 19.59 23.34 -13.45
CA PRO A 519 20.70 22.37 -13.40
C PRO A 519 21.80 22.77 -12.41
N GLU A 520 21.86 24.02 -11.96
CA GLU A 520 22.78 24.49 -10.93
C GLU A 520 22.46 23.93 -9.54
N ALA A 521 21.21 23.48 -9.33
CA ALA A 521 20.80 22.77 -8.13
C ALA A 521 20.88 21.26 -8.38
N GLU A 522 21.95 20.63 -7.92
CA GLU A 522 22.20 19.21 -8.18
C GLU A 522 21.57 18.32 -7.10
N LEU A 523 20.93 17.24 -7.55
CA LEU A 523 20.47 16.15 -6.71
C LEU A 523 21.30 14.88 -7.01
N PRO A 524 22.04 14.34 -6.04
CA PRO A 524 22.91 13.21 -6.29
C PRO A 524 22.16 11.94 -6.72
N MET A 525 22.75 11.17 -7.63
CA MET A 525 22.20 9.91 -8.14
C MET A 525 21.86 8.89 -7.04
N TRP A 526 22.63 8.84 -5.97
CA TRP A 526 22.40 7.91 -4.87
C TRP A 526 21.10 8.22 -4.11
N VAL A 527 20.67 9.49 -4.07
CA VAL A 527 19.41 9.91 -3.45
C VAL A 527 18.21 9.43 -4.27
N ILE A 528 18.32 9.53 -5.59
CA ILE A 528 17.21 9.27 -6.52
C ILE A 528 17.07 7.78 -6.81
N CYS A 529 18.19 7.07 -6.93
CA CYS A 529 18.20 5.68 -7.38
C CYS A 529 18.66 4.71 -6.29
N TYR A 530 19.88 4.84 -5.77
CA TYR A 530 20.48 3.77 -4.95
C TYR A 530 19.75 3.57 -3.62
N VAL A 531 19.51 4.64 -2.86
CA VAL A 531 18.82 4.53 -1.57
C VAL A 531 17.37 4.10 -1.74
N PRO A 532 16.55 4.67 -2.64
CA PRO A 532 15.17 4.21 -2.83
C PRO A 532 15.08 2.75 -3.31
N VAL A 533 15.96 2.32 -4.21
CA VAL A 533 16.02 0.92 -4.67
C VAL A 533 16.39 0.00 -3.51
N PHE A 534 17.41 0.35 -2.73
CA PHE A 534 17.81 -0.40 -1.54
C PHE A 534 16.68 -0.48 -0.50
N MET A 535 16.00 0.63 -0.23
CA MET A 535 14.83 0.66 0.65
C MET A 535 13.67 -0.19 0.12
N SER A 536 13.48 -0.27 -1.20
CA SER A 536 12.46 -1.13 -1.81
C SER A 536 12.78 -2.62 -1.61
N PHE A 537 14.06 -3.00 -1.70
CA PHE A 537 14.48 -4.36 -1.35
C PHE A 537 14.21 -4.68 0.12
N LEU A 538 14.51 -3.75 1.03
CA LEU A 538 14.22 -3.91 2.46
C LEU A 538 12.71 -4.09 2.72
N SER A 539 11.86 -3.33 2.02
CA SER A 539 10.41 -3.42 2.15
C SER A 539 9.83 -4.77 1.70
N ILE A 540 10.53 -5.51 0.85
CA ILE A 540 10.08 -6.82 0.33
C ILE A 540 10.59 -8.00 1.15
N LEU A 541 11.51 -7.79 2.10
CA LEU A 541 12.06 -8.86 2.96
C LEU A 541 10.98 -9.79 3.56
N PRO A 542 9.82 -9.31 4.03
CA PRO A 542 8.77 -10.19 4.56
C PRO A 542 8.01 -10.97 3.48
N ALA A 543 7.96 -10.45 2.26
CA ALA A 543 7.18 -10.99 1.14
C ALA A 543 8.07 -11.22 -0.10
N PRO A 544 9.05 -12.15 -0.06
CA PRO A 544 10.03 -12.33 -1.14
C PRO A 544 9.41 -12.71 -2.49
N LYS A 545 8.21 -13.31 -2.48
CA LYS A 545 7.43 -13.59 -3.71
C LYS A 545 7.08 -12.32 -4.49
N SER A 546 7.07 -11.16 -3.84
CA SER A 546 6.78 -9.87 -4.47
C SER A 546 7.98 -9.24 -5.18
N PHE A 547 9.13 -9.91 -5.25
CA PHE A 547 10.35 -9.41 -5.91
C PHE A 547 10.13 -8.86 -7.33
N PRO A 548 9.34 -9.49 -8.22
CA PRO A 548 9.08 -8.95 -9.56
C PRO A 548 8.39 -7.57 -9.55
N PHE A 549 7.78 -7.18 -8.44
CA PHE A 549 7.02 -5.94 -8.29
C PHE A 549 7.82 -4.80 -7.63
N ILE A 550 9.14 -4.93 -7.42
CA ILE A 550 9.99 -3.88 -6.83
C ILE A 550 9.87 -2.55 -7.56
N ALA A 551 10.08 -2.56 -8.88
CA ALA A 551 10.06 -1.34 -9.67
C ALA A 551 8.65 -0.70 -9.72
N PRO A 552 7.57 -1.46 -10.01
CA PRO A 552 6.20 -0.95 -9.88
C PRO A 552 5.88 -0.42 -8.47
N TYR A 553 6.35 -1.09 -7.42
CA TYR A 553 6.17 -0.66 -6.03
C TYR A 553 6.82 0.68 -5.74
N LEU A 554 8.09 0.86 -6.09
CA LEU A 554 8.83 2.10 -5.89
C LEU A 554 8.12 3.28 -6.58
N LEU A 555 7.72 3.10 -7.84
CA LEU A 555 7.06 4.15 -8.63
C LEU A 555 5.66 4.46 -8.07
N PHE A 556 4.91 3.43 -7.67
CA PHE A 556 3.58 3.59 -7.10
C PHE A 556 3.58 4.25 -5.73
N GLU A 557 4.54 3.93 -4.85
CA GLU A 557 4.69 4.59 -3.56
C GLU A 557 4.95 6.09 -3.72
N ASN A 558 5.78 6.46 -4.69
CA ASN A 558 5.99 7.86 -5.04
C ASN A 558 4.70 8.51 -5.58
N THR A 559 3.90 7.81 -6.39
CA THR A 559 2.58 8.32 -6.81
C THR A 559 1.63 8.53 -5.63
N MET A 560 1.65 7.62 -4.65
CA MET A 560 0.83 7.74 -3.44
C MET A 560 1.29 8.86 -2.51
N SER A 561 2.52 9.35 -2.63
CA SER A 561 3.02 10.47 -1.83
C SER A 561 2.14 11.71 -1.90
N VAL A 562 1.50 11.98 -3.05
CA VAL A 562 0.58 13.12 -3.24
C VAL A 562 -0.66 13.00 -2.35
N THR A 563 -1.25 11.80 -2.31
CA THR A 563 -2.41 11.53 -1.46
C THR A 563 -2.01 11.62 0.01
N LYS A 564 -0.91 10.97 0.38
CA LYS A 564 -0.39 10.92 1.75
C LYS A 564 -0.03 12.32 2.26
N PHE A 565 0.63 13.13 1.44
CA PHE A 565 1.01 14.52 1.76
C PHE A 565 -0.21 15.41 1.95
N ASN A 566 -1.16 15.38 1.01
CA ASN A 566 -2.37 16.20 1.10
C ASN A 566 -3.22 15.80 2.32
N ALA A 567 -3.30 14.51 2.63
CA ALA A 567 -3.98 14.01 3.82
C ALA A 567 -3.28 14.45 5.12
N MET A 568 -1.95 14.33 5.18
CA MET A 568 -1.12 14.79 6.30
C MET A 568 -1.34 16.28 6.57
N VAL A 569 -1.27 17.14 5.54
CA VAL A 569 -1.54 18.58 5.67
C VAL A 569 -2.99 18.84 6.11
N SER A 570 -3.96 18.11 5.57
CA SER A 570 -5.36 18.23 5.95
C SER A 570 -5.59 17.89 7.43
N GLY A 571 -4.96 16.83 7.92
CA GLY A 571 -5.02 16.44 9.33
C GLY A 571 -4.34 17.45 10.25
N LEU A 572 -3.14 17.91 9.86
CA LEU A 572 -2.36 18.85 10.66
C LEU A 572 -3.04 20.22 10.78
N PHE A 573 -3.72 20.72 9.74
CA PHE A 573 -4.39 22.03 9.73
C PHE A 573 -5.93 21.96 9.81
N GLN A 574 -6.49 20.78 10.08
CA GLN A 574 -7.95 20.55 10.17
C GLN A 574 -8.73 21.05 8.94
N LEU A 575 -8.22 20.81 7.74
CA LEU A 575 -8.92 21.16 6.51
C LEU A 575 -10.09 20.18 6.29
N GLY A 576 -11.26 20.71 5.88
CA GLY A 576 -12.60 20.12 6.02
C GLY A 576 -12.91 18.79 5.31
N SER A 577 -12.16 17.74 5.62
CA SER A 577 -12.44 16.33 5.33
C SER A 577 -11.81 15.38 6.36
N SER A 578 -11.01 15.89 7.30
CA SER A 578 -10.30 15.09 8.30
C SER A 578 -11.23 14.40 9.32
N TYR A 579 -12.45 14.90 9.48
CA TYR A 579 -13.48 14.36 10.38
C TYR A 579 -14.53 13.48 9.68
N GLU A 580 -14.58 13.49 8.34
CA GLU A 580 -15.59 12.76 7.58
C GLU A 580 -15.12 11.33 7.32
N TRP A 581 -15.81 10.36 7.92
CA TRP A 581 -15.58 8.95 7.65
C TRP A 581 -16.49 8.49 6.51
N VAL A 582 -15.87 7.92 5.47
CA VAL A 582 -16.57 7.33 4.33
C VAL A 582 -16.26 5.84 4.29
N VAL A 583 -17.31 5.00 4.31
CA VAL A 583 -17.20 3.53 4.23
C VAL A 583 -16.38 3.14 3.01
N THR A 584 -15.41 2.26 3.21
CA THR A 584 -14.62 1.70 2.11
C THR A 584 -15.34 0.45 1.63
N LYS A 585 -15.90 0.49 0.41
CA LYS A 585 -16.62 -0.65 -0.16
C LYS A 585 -15.73 -1.89 -0.25
N LYS A 586 -16.30 -3.03 0.12
CA LYS A 586 -15.68 -4.36 0.14
C LYS A 586 -16.23 -5.23 -0.99
N ALA A 587 -15.52 -6.30 -1.34
CA ALA A 587 -15.84 -7.15 -2.49
C ALA A 587 -16.57 -8.45 -2.11
N GLY A 588 -16.44 -8.92 -0.87
CA GLY A 588 -17.16 -10.12 -0.39
C GLY A 588 -16.47 -11.45 -0.67
N ARG A 589 -15.14 -11.48 -0.82
CA ARG A 589 -14.35 -12.66 -1.12
C ARG A 589 -14.12 -13.52 0.13
N ALA A 590 -14.38 -14.81 -0.01
CA ALA A 590 -13.99 -15.85 0.94
C ALA A 590 -12.66 -16.49 0.55
N SER A 591 -11.92 -17.08 1.50
CA SER A 591 -10.73 -17.86 1.17
C SER A 591 -11.09 -19.22 0.57
N GLU A 592 -10.18 -19.85 -0.19
CA GLU A 592 -10.40 -21.21 -0.74
C GLU A 592 -10.73 -22.24 0.35
N SER A 593 -10.11 -22.12 1.53
CA SER A 593 -10.42 -22.95 2.70
C SER A 593 -11.82 -22.70 3.27
N ASP A 594 -12.31 -21.46 3.23
CA ASP A 594 -13.67 -21.14 3.69
C ASP A 594 -14.73 -21.62 2.69
N LEU A 595 -14.41 -21.61 1.38
CA LEU A 595 -15.27 -22.21 0.36
C LEU A 595 -15.40 -23.73 0.55
N LEU A 596 -14.29 -24.41 0.88
CA LEU A 596 -14.28 -25.84 1.18
C LEU A 596 -15.00 -26.14 2.50
N ALA A 597 -14.79 -25.35 3.56
CA ALA A 597 -15.49 -25.52 4.83
C ALA A 597 -17.00 -25.20 4.73
N ALA A 598 -17.39 -24.19 3.94
CA ALA A 598 -18.78 -23.89 3.64
C ALA A 598 -19.43 -25.02 2.83
N ALA A 599 -18.71 -25.59 1.85
CA ALA A 599 -19.15 -26.77 1.11
C ALA A 599 -19.34 -27.99 2.04
N ASP A 600 -18.39 -28.25 2.94
CA ASP A 600 -18.49 -29.33 3.94
C ASP A 600 -19.67 -29.13 4.92
N ILE A 601 -20.00 -27.87 5.26
CA ILE A 601 -21.15 -27.54 6.11
C ILE A 601 -22.47 -27.70 5.35
N GLU A 602 -22.54 -27.27 4.09
CA GLU A 602 -23.72 -27.51 3.24
C GLU A 602 -23.92 -29.01 2.99
N GLU A 603 -22.85 -29.78 2.79
CA GLU A 603 -22.90 -31.23 2.63
C GLU A 603 -23.36 -31.93 3.91
N LYS A 604 -22.87 -31.50 5.09
CA LYS A 604 -23.35 -32.00 6.40
C LYS A 604 -24.79 -31.59 6.70
N ALA A 605 -25.21 -30.39 6.29
CA ALA A 605 -26.59 -29.92 6.45
C ALA A 605 -27.57 -30.63 5.50
N MET A 606 -27.15 -30.97 4.28
CA MET A 606 -27.91 -31.80 3.35
C MET A 606 -28.04 -33.25 3.84
N ASN A 607 -27.00 -33.78 4.50
CA ASN A 607 -27.03 -35.13 5.08
C ASN A 607 -27.82 -35.24 6.39
N GLN A 608 -28.17 -34.13 7.05
CA GLN A 608 -29.06 -34.08 8.23
C GLN A 608 -30.49 -33.65 7.86
N GLY A 609 -31.00 -34.13 6.73
CA GLY A 609 -32.39 -33.96 6.32
C GLY A 609 -33.36 -34.81 7.12
N GLN A 610 -33.60 -34.48 8.40
CA GLN A 610 -34.88 -34.70 9.08
C GLN A 610 -34.87 -34.04 10.47
N ILE A 611 -35.90 -33.24 10.73
CA ILE A 611 -36.29 -32.58 12.00
C ILE A 611 -35.77 -31.16 12.19
N SER A 612 -36.56 -30.18 11.70
CA SER A 612 -36.81 -28.91 12.39
C SER A 612 -38.10 -28.27 11.85
N ARG A 613 -39.22 -28.49 12.54
CA ARG A 613 -40.46 -27.72 12.39
C ARG A 613 -40.34 -26.47 13.29
N GLY A 614 -40.36 -25.27 12.71
CA GLY A 614 -40.35 -24.05 13.53
C GLY A 614 -40.15 -22.71 12.83
N ALA A 615 -40.06 -22.65 11.50
CA ALA A 615 -40.09 -21.38 10.76
C ALA A 615 -41.36 -21.32 9.92
N SER A 616 -42.05 -20.17 9.93
CA SER A 616 -43.22 -19.92 9.09
C SER A 616 -42.86 -20.14 7.62
N GLU A 617 -43.64 -20.93 6.88
CA GLU A 617 -43.43 -21.17 5.44
C GLU A 617 -43.33 -19.87 4.64
N SER A 618 -43.94 -18.79 5.13
CA SER A 618 -43.88 -17.46 4.53
C SER A 618 -42.48 -16.81 4.58
N GLU A 619 -41.73 -17.00 5.68
CA GLU A 619 -40.39 -16.40 5.85
C GLU A 619 -39.33 -17.12 5.00
N LEU A 620 -39.46 -18.44 4.88
CA LEU A 620 -38.62 -19.27 4.00
C LEU A 620 -38.86 -18.95 2.51
N LEU A 621 -40.11 -18.64 2.13
CA LEU A 621 -40.47 -18.30 0.75
C LEU A 621 -39.97 -16.91 0.35
N GLU A 622 -39.99 -15.94 1.26
CA GLU A 622 -39.34 -14.64 1.05
C GLU A 622 -37.82 -14.78 0.94
N LEU A 623 -37.19 -15.61 1.78
CA LEU A 623 -35.76 -15.84 1.76
C LEU A 623 -35.29 -16.51 0.45
N ASN A 624 -36.11 -17.43 -0.09
CA ASN A 624 -35.87 -18.04 -1.39
C ASN A 624 -36.06 -17.05 -2.55
N ARG A 625 -37.10 -16.21 -2.52
CA ARG A 625 -37.28 -15.13 -3.52
C ARG A 625 -36.14 -14.11 -3.49
N LEU A 626 -35.60 -13.79 -2.31
CA LEU A 626 -34.45 -12.91 -2.15
C LEU A 626 -33.14 -13.57 -2.60
N LYS A 627 -32.97 -14.88 -2.41
CA LYS A 627 -31.85 -15.66 -2.97
C LYS A 627 -31.92 -15.76 -4.50
N GLU A 628 -33.09 -15.96 -5.08
CA GLU A 628 -33.31 -15.91 -6.53
C GLU A 628 -33.03 -14.50 -7.08
N GLN A 629 -33.43 -13.44 -6.36
CA GLN A 629 -33.01 -12.07 -6.68
C GLN A 629 -31.49 -11.87 -6.54
N LYS A 630 -30.82 -12.52 -5.59
CA LYS A 630 -29.34 -12.53 -5.41
C LYS A 630 -28.65 -13.15 -6.64
N GLN A 631 -29.23 -14.18 -7.25
CA GLN A 631 -28.75 -14.78 -8.50
C GLN A 631 -29.07 -13.91 -9.74
N SER A 632 -30.22 -13.22 -9.77
CA SER A 632 -30.61 -12.40 -10.93
C SER A 632 -29.95 -11.01 -10.97
N THR A 633 -29.38 -10.51 -9.86
CA THR A 633 -28.70 -9.20 -9.77
C THR A 633 -27.18 -9.24 -9.94
N GLN A 634 -26.57 -10.41 -10.16
CA GLN A 634 -25.18 -10.52 -10.63
C GLN A 634 -25.02 -10.09 -12.10
N LYS A 635 -25.42 -8.87 -12.45
CA LYS A 635 -24.91 -8.21 -13.65
C LYS A 635 -23.68 -7.40 -13.24
N PRO A 636 -22.54 -7.50 -13.95
CA PRO A 636 -21.36 -6.73 -13.59
C PRO A 636 -21.69 -5.24 -13.68
N VAL A 637 -21.69 -4.56 -12.54
CA VAL A 637 -21.78 -3.10 -12.49
C VAL A 637 -20.60 -2.58 -13.30
N LYS A 638 -20.85 -2.00 -14.47
CA LYS A 638 -19.82 -1.38 -15.30
C LYS A 638 -19.07 -0.35 -14.46
N LYS A 639 -17.83 -0.66 -14.07
CA LYS A 639 -16.92 0.25 -13.36
C LYS A 639 -16.77 1.51 -14.22
N ILE A 640 -17.34 2.63 -13.78
CA ILE A 640 -17.12 3.93 -14.41
C ILE A 640 -15.75 4.41 -13.91
N ASN A 641 -14.73 4.25 -14.75
CA ASN A 641 -13.37 4.62 -14.42
C ASN A 641 -13.26 6.15 -14.30
N LYS A 642 -12.67 6.62 -13.19
CA LYS A 642 -12.57 8.06 -12.87
C LYS A 642 -11.26 8.65 -13.39
N ILE A 643 -11.27 9.96 -13.64
CA ILE A 643 -10.05 10.71 -14.02
C ILE A 643 -9.58 11.54 -12.83
N TYR A 644 -8.32 11.35 -12.44
CA TYR A 644 -7.72 12.06 -11.31
C TYR A 644 -6.77 13.17 -11.77
N ARG A 645 -7.28 14.40 -11.72
CA ARG A 645 -6.63 15.57 -12.33
C ARG A 645 -5.30 15.95 -11.70
N LYS A 646 -5.09 15.73 -10.39
CA LYS A 646 -3.85 16.10 -9.70
C LYS A 646 -2.69 15.21 -10.15
N GLU A 647 -2.96 13.92 -10.20
CA GLU A 647 -2.06 12.86 -10.63
C GLU A 647 -1.72 13.04 -12.11
N LEU A 648 -2.69 13.38 -12.96
CA LEU A 648 -2.44 13.73 -14.36
C LEU A 648 -1.57 14.98 -14.53
N ALA A 649 -1.83 16.06 -13.76
CA ALA A 649 -1.02 17.27 -13.86
C ALA A 649 0.45 17.01 -13.47
N LEU A 650 0.67 16.19 -12.43
CA LEU A 650 2.01 15.74 -12.06
C LEU A 650 2.63 14.80 -13.10
N ALA A 651 1.82 13.94 -13.74
CA ALA A 651 2.28 13.11 -14.85
C ALA A 651 2.88 13.98 -15.96
N PHE A 652 2.14 15.00 -16.42
CA PHE A 652 2.63 15.91 -17.45
C PHE A 652 3.85 16.72 -17.01
N LEU A 653 3.92 17.12 -15.74
CA LEU A 653 5.08 17.83 -15.20
C LEU A 653 6.34 16.96 -15.26
N LEU A 654 6.24 15.72 -14.78
CA LEU A 654 7.36 14.77 -14.77
C LEU A 654 7.78 14.36 -16.18
N LEU A 655 6.82 14.20 -17.10
CA LEU A 655 7.11 13.95 -18.51
C LEU A 655 7.76 15.17 -19.20
N THR A 656 7.36 16.39 -18.84
CA THR A 656 8.02 17.61 -19.34
C THR A 656 9.46 17.68 -18.83
N ALA A 657 9.68 17.36 -17.55
CA ALA A 657 11.01 17.29 -16.95
C ALA A 657 11.87 16.17 -17.56
N SER A 658 11.28 15.03 -17.95
CA SER A 658 12.03 13.97 -18.63
C SER A 658 12.50 14.42 -20.02
N VAL A 659 11.64 15.07 -20.80
CA VAL A 659 12.05 15.66 -22.09
C VAL A 659 13.19 16.67 -21.90
N ARG A 660 13.11 17.52 -20.88
CA ARG A 660 14.21 18.45 -20.56
C ARG A 660 15.51 17.74 -20.17
N SER A 661 15.41 16.68 -19.39
CA SER A 661 16.54 15.85 -18.96
C SER A 661 17.24 15.20 -20.16
N LEU A 662 16.46 14.76 -21.17
CA LEU A 662 16.96 14.21 -22.42
C LEU A 662 17.80 15.24 -23.21
N LEU A 663 17.34 16.49 -23.28
CA LEU A 663 18.09 17.60 -23.91
C LEU A 663 19.40 17.92 -23.18
N SER A 664 19.48 17.63 -21.88
CA SER A 664 20.62 17.93 -21.01
C SER A 664 21.66 16.80 -20.90
N ALA A 665 21.44 15.66 -21.56
CA ALA A 665 22.24 14.43 -21.43
C ALA A 665 22.35 13.85 -20.00
N HIS A 666 21.41 14.13 -19.09
CA HIS A 666 21.37 13.54 -17.74
C HIS A 666 20.73 12.13 -17.78
N GLY A 667 21.48 11.16 -18.31
CA GLY A 667 20.96 9.87 -18.76
C GLY A 667 20.08 9.10 -17.77
N VAL A 668 20.43 9.00 -16.48
CA VAL A 668 19.65 8.19 -15.52
C VAL A 668 18.40 8.92 -14.99
N HIS A 669 18.48 10.25 -14.85
CA HIS A 669 17.36 11.10 -14.42
C HIS A 669 16.19 11.01 -15.41
N PHE A 670 16.52 10.96 -16.71
CA PHE A 670 15.56 10.75 -17.79
C PHE A 670 14.69 9.51 -17.56
N TYR A 671 15.30 8.34 -17.35
CA TYR A 671 14.56 7.09 -17.19
C TYR A 671 13.67 7.11 -15.95
N PHE A 672 14.19 7.58 -14.82
CA PHE A 672 13.40 7.68 -13.59
C PHE A 672 12.18 8.60 -13.78
N LEU A 673 12.38 9.80 -14.33
CA LEU A 673 11.30 10.76 -14.58
C LEU A 673 10.29 10.25 -15.60
N LEU A 674 10.75 9.55 -16.64
CA LEU A 674 9.88 8.94 -17.65
C LEU A 674 8.98 7.87 -17.02
N PHE A 675 9.58 6.88 -16.34
CA PHE A 675 8.79 5.80 -15.72
C PHE A 675 7.89 6.31 -14.61
N GLN A 676 8.34 7.31 -13.83
CA GLN A 676 7.51 7.95 -12.82
C GLN A 676 6.34 8.71 -13.46
N GLY A 677 6.58 9.49 -14.51
CA GLY A 677 5.55 10.23 -15.25
C GLY A 677 4.51 9.30 -15.87
N VAL A 678 4.94 8.18 -16.47
CA VAL A 678 4.04 7.13 -16.98
C VAL A 678 3.22 6.50 -15.86
N THR A 679 3.82 6.22 -14.70
CA THR A 679 3.09 5.65 -13.55
C THR A 679 2.00 6.60 -13.05
N PHE A 680 2.31 7.90 -12.91
CA PHE A 680 1.33 8.93 -12.59
C PHE A 680 0.22 9.04 -13.64
N LEU A 681 0.53 8.86 -14.92
CA LEU A 681 -0.45 8.84 -16.00
C LEU A 681 -1.40 7.64 -15.87
N LEU A 682 -0.86 6.43 -15.66
CA LEU A 682 -1.64 5.21 -15.48
C LEU A 682 -2.58 5.30 -14.26
N VAL A 683 -2.08 5.80 -13.14
CA VAL A 683 -2.89 6.02 -11.93
C VAL A 683 -3.91 7.13 -12.15
N GLY A 684 -3.53 8.23 -12.80
CA GLY A 684 -4.42 9.35 -13.11
C GLY A 684 -5.58 8.98 -14.05
N LEU A 685 -5.39 7.94 -14.87
CA LEU A 685 -6.41 7.35 -15.76
C LEU A 685 -7.18 6.18 -15.13
N ASP A 686 -6.90 5.84 -13.86
CA ASP A 686 -7.53 4.75 -13.11
C ASP A 686 -7.36 3.37 -13.78
N LEU A 687 -6.13 3.06 -14.22
CA LEU A 687 -5.78 1.80 -14.89
C LEU A 687 -5.18 0.75 -13.93
N ILE A 688 -4.75 1.14 -12.73
CA ILE A 688 -4.00 0.26 -11.83
C ILE A 688 -4.87 -0.78 -11.10
N GLY A 689 -6.17 -0.50 -10.94
CA GLY A 689 -7.15 -1.38 -10.31
C GLY A 689 -7.96 -2.22 -11.30
N GLU A 690 -7.57 -2.24 -12.58
CA GLU A 690 -8.13 -3.16 -13.57
C GLU A 690 -7.49 -4.54 -13.39
N GLN A 691 -8.32 -5.59 -13.47
CA GLN A 691 -7.82 -6.97 -13.43
C GLN A 691 -6.88 -7.17 -14.63
N VAL A 692 -5.72 -7.77 -14.36
CA VAL A 692 -4.84 -8.25 -15.43
C VAL A 692 -5.49 -9.55 -15.92
N SER A 693 -6.26 -9.45 -17.01
CA SER A 693 -6.87 -10.61 -17.68
C SER A 693 -5.83 -11.58 -18.21
#